data_AF-A0A819IWA8-F1
#
_entry.id   AF-A0A819IWA8-F1
#
_cell.length_a   1.000
_cell.length_b   1.000
_cell.length_c   1.000
_cell.angle_alpha   90.00
_cell.angle_beta   90.00
_cell.angle_gamma   90.00
#
_symmetry.space_group_name_H-M   'P 1'
#
loop_
_entity.id
_entity.type
_entity.pdbx_description
1 polymer ?
#
loop_
_entity_poly.entity_id
_entity_poly.type
_entity_poly.pdbx_seq_one_letter_code
_entity_poly.pdbx_strand_id
1 'polypeptide(L)'
;MIRNLVKLIRQKFLELNLYKKHSSNEHTLEKELLATRIYVIALIVCVSIITIIVALIVRPVDKIEYKPSHEKFSQLIRKYPNTLHCPCSKSSTNYDKFVTTNVNFHQVCSSDFIQQAWIDKLFTNEKITTKSIDDARNTLSFFWQTIAGLCLTSNKSWNAVIANFEATSLTTPTAIAEQVIRIHAESALQNQIDLSNATSTRNLLALQRITRGDQIVSALQTNFYLSYPPTHLGPQNYLKMTARTFGNCTCSNIEGCPRPATFNDSYGHLVNVPGMIVDCLIVDGTLASTLECYYNQSCISILHGQLSMNIKPLSNTSNKNFSMYSTVKSIFNKLMIDETITEIRFDKYFAECNCAFCSYSYRRRFDIFLVFTAVTGSIGMLPFIVRYIASFVAAKILRRKNRILPMESVSTITSVEQNRTIAAGVYTIVIEQNHVITVSHPSLDTYEQLYNDYPTTLYCPCSEISIPNKVFLNVTFVLHQVCSSDLVSLEWLHYLRSFDPTHLSPESDTLFSQDFRKIGASYFQLLATFCSLAEMNIADAQHVFMNTEFTNDRVPSRSRFDQQTEAMMISFIDTTRYDFVQTFNWTKLIFLTSYLYNGLNTNVDISTDEHSQVITSFRKYDIVSVIEDGFMIAYSTCNCVTEPVTCSAIPSLYINTSDLNNNNEYLLFKILHLGCSPLSGFLMSRTRWWYDTTYMKHIQATYSMVIHTQRSPNIEPLNANISTLFDDHKTEDLLGSSSTGVRSRNFPRNIYDKIKNFNIYEIESTDNTHIRQQQIYTKVYLFLYIVLLSIVLFYTILIERRITETQELHSIDDYEQLLNLYSDDISCPCTYTSISYDKFITELQVSSFHDACDDKRLYTILTMYMLGGSGGFMTISGHFTQWINPFVKSLEQLCSLAKHNVENSIDAFLASTLFTNQLMSRDLFDTEMNETLSQFENKTKTAFAHILDLIRSTIQGNALLHINSQAWSLVKVKTNDGSDINFLTVPRTFNNTQENTSCLCSTLQTCRMPRQVNINSDLVTIDGIVIGCHQLETLLLSSLTCFYYLQCINILRALSEGEALTKEQFDGLNTLTTRFSMNDTIEKIAYEMFIESWSTNTSYETYFNSCSPSYCIYTYYQKSDELEILTIFLSAYGSLSIAVYFIVPYLVKLIKKFLICFRITQQQ
;
A
#
# COMPACT_ATOMS: atom_id res chain seq x y z
N MET A 1 -68.25 -46.45 25.37
CA MET A 1 -67.21 -47.36 24.84
C MET A 1 -65.88 -47.25 25.59
N ILE A 2 -65.19 -46.11 25.56
CA ILE A 2 -63.84 -45.92 26.16
C ILE A 2 -63.76 -46.33 27.64
N ARG A 3 -64.73 -45.97 28.49
CA ARG A 3 -64.76 -46.36 29.92
C ARG A 3 -64.74 -47.88 30.16
N ASN A 4 -65.40 -48.67 29.30
CA ASN A 4 -65.37 -50.14 29.40
C ASN A 4 -64.06 -50.72 28.86
N LEU A 5 -63.49 -50.12 27.81
CA LEU A 5 -62.15 -50.47 27.31
C LEU A 5 -61.08 -50.24 28.40
N VAL A 6 -61.12 -49.09 29.08
CA VAL A 6 -60.22 -48.77 30.21
C VAL A 6 -60.42 -49.71 31.39
N LYS A 7 -61.65 -50.12 31.72
CA LYS A 7 -61.90 -51.17 32.74
C LYS A 7 -61.28 -52.51 32.32
N LEU A 8 -61.52 -52.98 31.09
CA LEU A 8 -60.97 -54.24 30.56
C LEU A 8 -59.44 -54.24 30.51
N ILE A 9 -58.83 -53.13 30.07
CA ILE A 9 -57.37 -52.97 30.05
C ILE A 9 -56.82 -52.95 31.47
N ARG A 10 -57.43 -52.19 32.40
CA ARG A 10 -57.02 -52.15 33.82
C ARG A 10 -57.10 -53.52 34.48
N GLN A 11 -58.15 -54.30 34.19
CA GLN A 11 -58.32 -55.64 34.75
C GLN A 11 -57.26 -56.62 34.20
N LYS A 12 -57.04 -56.66 32.88
CA LYS A 12 -55.95 -57.44 32.27
C LYS A 12 -54.55 -57.01 32.73
N PHE A 13 -54.33 -55.73 33.00
CA PHE A 13 -53.04 -55.21 33.47
C PHE A 13 -52.78 -55.57 34.94
N LEU A 14 -53.84 -55.71 35.76
CA LEU A 14 -53.73 -56.17 37.15
C LEU A 14 -53.45 -57.68 37.26
N GLU A 15 -53.92 -58.46 36.30
CA GLU A 15 -53.70 -59.92 36.15
C GLU A 15 -52.39 -60.28 35.43
N LEU A 16 -51.67 -59.30 34.87
CA LEU A 16 -50.48 -59.53 34.08
C LEU A 16 -49.31 -60.01 34.96
N ASN A 17 -48.83 -61.23 34.70
CA ASN A 17 -47.61 -61.79 35.31
C ASN A 17 -46.61 -62.17 34.21
N LEU A 18 -45.53 -61.39 34.06
CA LEU A 18 -44.47 -61.58 33.07
C LEU A 18 -43.37 -62.57 33.53
N TYR A 19 -43.51 -63.17 34.72
CA TYR A 19 -42.51 -64.08 35.33
C TYR A 19 -43.07 -65.47 35.68
N LYS A 20 -44.32 -65.77 35.27
CA LYS A 20 -45.06 -66.99 35.60
C LYS A 20 -44.24 -68.28 35.36
N LYS A 21 -44.06 -69.09 36.42
CA LYS A 21 -43.48 -70.45 36.34
C LYS A 21 -44.54 -71.55 36.48
N HIS A 22 -44.23 -72.75 35.98
CA HIS A 22 -45.23 -73.81 35.78
C HIS A 22 -45.70 -74.51 37.08
N SER A 23 -44.94 -74.40 38.17
CA SER A 23 -45.37 -74.75 39.54
C SER A 23 -45.00 -73.61 40.49
N SER A 24 -46.03 -72.96 41.05
CA SER A 24 -45.88 -71.75 41.86
C SER A 24 -46.78 -71.82 43.09
N ASN A 25 -46.18 -71.90 44.28
CA ASN A 25 -46.87 -71.72 45.56
C ASN A 25 -47.35 -70.26 45.70
N GLU A 26 -48.27 -70.02 46.64
CA GLU A 26 -48.88 -68.71 46.88
C GLU A 26 -47.85 -67.60 47.14
N HIS A 27 -46.80 -67.90 47.92
CA HIS A 27 -45.68 -66.98 48.17
C HIS A 27 -44.83 -66.66 46.93
N THR A 28 -44.81 -67.53 45.92
CA THR A 28 -44.07 -67.29 44.66
C THR A 28 -44.87 -66.38 43.73
N LEU A 29 -46.20 -66.51 43.72
CA LEU A 29 -47.09 -65.71 42.88
C LEU A 29 -47.05 -64.21 43.22
N GLU A 30 -47.03 -63.85 44.51
CA GLU A 30 -46.87 -62.44 44.94
C GLU A 30 -45.56 -61.82 44.42
N LYS A 31 -44.45 -62.58 44.49
CA LYS A 31 -43.14 -62.12 44.03
C LYS A 31 -43.11 -61.85 42.53
N GLU A 32 -43.73 -62.73 41.75
CA GLU A 32 -43.80 -62.62 40.29
C GLU A 32 -44.69 -61.45 39.84
N LEU A 33 -45.83 -61.22 40.51
CA LEU A 33 -46.70 -60.07 40.27
C LEU A 33 -46.03 -58.74 40.65
N LEU A 34 -45.31 -58.70 41.78
CA LEU A 34 -44.56 -57.52 42.21
C LEU A 34 -43.41 -57.19 41.24
N ALA A 35 -42.64 -58.21 40.82
CA ALA A 35 -41.59 -58.06 39.81
C ALA A 35 -42.16 -57.55 38.47
N THR A 36 -43.33 -58.05 38.05
CA THR A 36 -44.01 -57.58 36.84
C THR A 36 -44.37 -56.10 36.91
N ARG A 37 -44.89 -55.62 38.05
CA ARG A 37 -45.26 -54.21 38.22
C ARG A 37 -44.04 -53.28 38.25
N ILE A 38 -42.98 -53.67 38.96
CA ILE A 38 -41.70 -52.93 38.99
C ILE A 38 -41.10 -52.85 37.58
N TYR A 39 -41.11 -53.97 36.84
CA TYR A 39 -40.62 -54.04 35.46
C TYR A 39 -41.35 -53.05 34.54
N VAL A 40 -42.70 -53.06 34.52
CA VAL A 40 -43.45 -52.19 33.59
C VAL A 40 -43.30 -50.71 33.94
N ILE A 41 -43.29 -50.35 35.23
CA ILE A 41 -43.10 -48.95 35.66
C ILE A 41 -41.69 -48.47 35.31
N ALA A 42 -40.65 -49.27 35.60
CA ALA A 42 -39.26 -48.91 35.27
C ALA A 42 -39.06 -48.75 33.74
N LEU A 43 -39.64 -49.65 32.93
CA LEU A 43 -39.56 -49.56 31.48
C LEU A 43 -40.23 -48.28 30.95
N ILE A 44 -41.42 -47.93 31.44
CA ILE A 44 -42.13 -46.70 31.05
C ILE A 44 -41.30 -45.46 31.43
N VAL A 45 -40.75 -45.41 32.66
CA VAL A 45 -39.94 -44.29 33.14
C VAL A 45 -38.67 -44.13 32.29
N CYS A 46 -37.92 -45.20 32.04
CA CYS A 46 -36.71 -45.14 31.23
C CYS A 46 -36.99 -44.70 29.78
N VAL A 47 -38.03 -45.24 29.12
CA VAL A 47 -38.41 -44.82 27.76
C VAL A 47 -38.87 -43.36 27.73
N SER A 48 -39.57 -42.90 28.77
CA SER A 48 -40.00 -41.51 28.92
C SER A 48 -38.81 -40.56 29.10
N ILE A 49 -37.83 -40.92 29.93
CA ILE A 49 -36.60 -40.13 30.13
C ILE A 49 -35.80 -40.06 28.83
N ILE A 50 -35.61 -41.18 28.13
CA ILE A 50 -34.88 -41.22 26.86
C ILE A 50 -35.58 -40.37 25.79
N THR A 51 -36.92 -40.46 25.65
CA THR A 51 -37.65 -39.61 24.69
C THR A 51 -37.60 -38.12 25.04
N ILE A 52 -37.67 -37.76 26.32
CA ILE A 52 -37.52 -36.36 26.76
C ILE A 52 -36.10 -35.85 26.44
N ILE A 53 -35.06 -36.62 26.76
CA ILE A 53 -33.66 -36.24 26.45
C ILE A 53 -33.46 -36.07 24.94
N VAL A 54 -33.88 -37.03 24.12
CA VAL A 54 -33.75 -36.96 22.66
C VAL A 54 -34.57 -35.81 22.06
N ALA A 55 -35.73 -35.47 22.61
CA ALA A 55 -36.56 -34.34 22.16
C ALA A 55 -36.04 -32.97 22.60
N LEU A 56 -35.14 -32.90 23.59
CA LEU A 56 -34.55 -31.65 24.09
C LEU A 56 -33.15 -31.36 23.50
N ILE A 57 -32.48 -32.35 22.91
CA ILE A 57 -31.18 -32.16 22.25
C ILE A 57 -31.37 -31.36 20.95
N VAL A 58 -30.91 -30.10 20.98
CA VAL A 58 -30.79 -29.26 19.77
C VAL A 58 -29.56 -29.70 18.98
N ARG A 59 -29.71 -29.96 17.69
CA ARG A 59 -28.57 -30.24 16.80
C ARG A 59 -28.41 -29.16 15.72
N PRO A 60 -27.18 -28.82 15.31
CA PRO A 60 -26.96 -28.16 14.04
C PRO A 60 -27.37 -29.11 12.91
N VAL A 61 -27.97 -28.55 11.86
CA VAL A 61 -28.21 -29.24 10.59
C VAL A 61 -27.55 -28.39 9.51
N ASP A 62 -26.58 -28.98 8.83
CA ASP A 62 -25.89 -28.34 7.73
C ASP A 62 -26.67 -28.54 6.43
N LYS A 63 -26.79 -27.49 5.63
CA LYS A 63 -27.36 -27.55 4.30
C LYS A 63 -26.41 -26.92 3.29
N ILE A 64 -26.26 -27.58 2.15
CA ILE A 64 -25.46 -27.12 1.01
C ILE A 64 -26.42 -26.62 -0.09
N GLU A 65 -26.08 -25.50 -0.70
CA GLU A 65 -26.70 -24.97 -1.91
C GLU A 65 -25.62 -24.91 -3.01
N TYR A 66 -25.77 -25.68 -4.08
CA TYR A 66 -24.79 -25.74 -5.18
C TYR A 66 -25.01 -24.59 -6.18
N LYS A 67 -23.92 -23.97 -6.66
CA LYS A 67 -23.89 -22.83 -7.60
C LYS A 67 -25.02 -21.80 -7.35
N PRO A 68 -25.06 -21.16 -6.15
CA PRO A 68 -26.09 -20.17 -5.84
C PRO A 68 -25.92 -18.91 -6.71
N SER A 69 -27.04 -18.24 -7.04
CA SER A 69 -27.00 -16.90 -7.65
C SER A 69 -26.66 -15.83 -6.61
N HIS A 70 -26.20 -14.65 -7.06
CA HIS A 70 -25.93 -13.52 -6.17
C HIS A 70 -27.17 -13.11 -5.35
N GLU A 71 -28.38 -13.13 -5.93
CA GLU A 71 -29.64 -12.91 -5.21
C GLU A 71 -29.86 -13.96 -4.11
N LYS A 72 -29.55 -15.23 -4.41
CA LYS A 72 -29.72 -16.33 -3.48
C LYS A 72 -28.74 -16.25 -2.32
N PHE A 73 -27.49 -15.89 -2.60
CA PHE A 73 -26.48 -15.57 -1.60
C PHE A 73 -26.94 -14.40 -0.72
N SER A 74 -27.41 -13.29 -1.31
CA SER A 74 -27.93 -12.13 -0.58
C SER A 74 -29.11 -12.46 0.34
N GLN A 75 -29.97 -13.41 -0.02
CA GLN A 75 -31.02 -13.93 0.87
C GLN A 75 -30.46 -14.81 2.01
N LEU A 76 -29.46 -15.64 1.72
CA LEU A 76 -28.86 -16.55 2.69
C LEU A 76 -28.01 -15.79 3.72
N ILE A 77 -27.15 -14.85 3.31
CA ILE A 77 -26.27 -14.09 4.21
C ILE A 77 -27.08 -13.22 5.17
N ARG A 78 -28.21 -12.64 4.73
CA ARG A 78 -29.15 -11.91 5.59
C ARG A 78 -29.87 -12.81 6.61
N LYS A 79 -29.98 -14.12 6.35
CA LYS A 79 -30.74 -15.06 7.19
C LYS A 79 -29.84 -15.89 8.12
N TYR A 80 -28.62 -16.18 7.70
CA TYR A 80 -27.65 -17.02 8.42
C TYR A 80 -26.25 -16.39 8.44
N PRO A 81 -26.09 -15.11 8.85
CA PRO A 81 -24.84 -14.37 8.69
C PRO A 81 -23.64 -15.03 9.38
N ASN A 82 -23.86 -15.66 10.54
CA ASN A 82 -22.79 -16.24 11.36
C ASN A 82 -22.46 -17.71 11.01
N THR A 83 -23.18 -18.32 10.06
CA THR A 83 -23.01 -19.75 9.73
C THR A 83 -22.99 -20.05 8.24
N LEU A 84 -23.20 -19.05 7.37
CA LEU A 84 -23.05 -19.18 5.92
C LEU A 84 -21.57 -19.11 5.54
N HIS A 85 -21.11 -20.10 4.79
CA HIS A 85 -19.75 -20.18 4.27
C HIS A 85 -19.81 -20.52 2.77
N CYS A 86 -19.18 -19.69 1.95
CA CYS A 86 -19.22 -19.76 0.49
C CYS A 86 -17.80 -19.55 -0.05
N PRO A 87 -16.99 -20.61 -0.24
CA PRO A 87 -15.63 -20.48 -0.77
C PRO A 87 -15.66 -19.89 -2.18
N CYS A 88 -14.76 -18.94 -2.48
CA CYS A 88 -14.51 -18.47 -3.84
C CYS A 88 -13.56 -19.44 -4.56
N SER A 89 -13.62 -19.52 -5.89
CA SER A 89 -12.64 -20.30 -6.68
C SER A 89 -11.29 -19.58 -6.84
N LYS A 90 -11.21 -18.30 -6.46
CA LYS A 90 -9.98 -17.50 -6.35
C LYS A 90 -10.04 -16.71 -5.05
N SER A 91 -8.90 -16.57 -4.36
CA SER A 91 -8.78 -15.79 -3.12
C SER A 91 -8.54 -14.30 -3.35
N SER A 92 -8.21 -13.90 -4.58
CA SER A 92 -7.86 -12.54 -5.03
C SER A 92 -8.80 -12.14 -6.18
N THR A 93 -9.29 -10.91 -6.20
CA THR A 93 -10.07 -10.36 -7.34
C THR A 93 -9.77 -8.87 -7.53
N ASN A 94 -9.19 -8.52 -8.67
CA ASN A 94 -8.77 -7.15 -8.99
C ASN A 94 -9.99 -6.20 -9.05
N TYR A 95 -9.82 -4.97 -8.56
CA TYR A 95 -10.93 -4.01 -8.47
C TYR A 95 -11.49 -3.62 -9.84
N ASP A 96 -10.69 -3.67 -10.92
CA ASP A 96 -11.12 -3.38 -12.30
C ASP A 96 -12.31 -4.24 -12.77
N LYS A 97 -12.47 -5.45 -12.23
CA LYS A 97 -13.55 -6.36 -12.63
C LYS A 97 -14.92 -5.91 -12.14
N PHE A 98 -14.99 -5.23 -10.99
CA PHE A 98 -16.26 -4.97 -10.30
C PHE A 98 -16.43 -3.54 -9.76
N VAL A 99 -15.42 -2.68 -9.85
CA VAL A 99 -15.51 -1.25 -9.52
C VAL A 99 -15.30 -0.44 -10.80
N THR A 100 -15.97 0.69 -10.92
CA THR A 100 -15.76 1.66 -12.00
C THR A 100 -15.78 3.06 -11.39
N THR A 101 -14.72 3.82 -11.61
CA THR A 101 -14.53 5.13 -10.98
C THR A 101 -14.39 6.21 -12.04
N ASN A 102 -15.19 7.27 -11.92
CA ASN A 102 -15.09 8.47 -12.74
C ASN A 102 -14.70 9.68 -11.86
N VAL A 103 -14.14 10.71 -12.48
CA VAL A 103 -13.72 11.93 -11.80
C VAL A 103 -14.28 13.17 -12.48
N ASN A 104 -14.72 14.12 -11.66
CA ASN A 104 -15.03 15.48 -12.06
C ASN A 104 -13.94 16.39 -11.50
N PHE A 105 -13.06 16.89 -12.36
CA PHE A 105 -12.14 17.96 -12.00
C PHE A 105 -12.89 19.27 -11.79
N HIS A 106 -12.38 20.12 -10.89
CA HIS A 106 -12.83 21.49 -10.70
C HIS A 106 -12.88 22.21 -12.05
N GLN A 107 -13.99 22.91 -12.31
CA GLN A 107 -14.33 23.47 -13.64
C GLN A 107 -13.25 24.36 -14.30
N VAL A 108 -12.30 24.88 -13.51
CA VAL A 108 -11.15 25.63 -14.04
C VAL A 108 -10.32 24.79 -15.02
N CYS A 109 -10.20 23.48 -14.76
CA CYS A 109 -9.44 22.53 -15.59
C CYS A 109 -10.16 22.14 -16.90
N SER A 110 -11.36 22.67 -17.15
CA SER A 110 -12.09 22.56 -18.42
C SER A 110 -12.50 23.94 -18.98
N SER A 111 -11.97 25.03 -18.42
CA SER A 111 -12.33 26.40 -18.77
C SER A 111 -11.51 26.97 -19.94
N ASP A 112 -12.01 28.05 -20.55
CA ASP A 112 -11.28 28.80 -21.57
C ASP A 112 -9.96 29.40 -21.04
N PHE A 113 -9.85 29.61 -19.72
CA PHE A 113 -8.71 30.28 -19.09
C PHE A 113 -7.43 29.44 -19.00
N ILE A 114 -7.50 28.12 -19.21
CA ILE A 114 -6.32 27.25 -19.27
C ILE A 114 -5.86 26.94 -20.70
N GLN A 115 -6.55 27.46 -21.72
CA GLN A 115 -6.21 27.22 -23.12
C GLN A 115 -5.01 28.06 -23.53
N GLN A 116 -4.05 27.47 -24.26
CA GLN A 116 -2.85 28.16 -24.72
C GLN A 116 -3.16 29.47 -25.48
N ALA A 117 -4.19 29.47 -26.33
CA ALA A 117 -4.61 30.64 -27.11
C ALA A 117 -5.06 31.84 -26.25
N TRP A 118 -5.58 31.58 -25.04
CA TRP A 118 -5.89 32.63 -24.06
C TRP A 118 -4.61 33.16 -23.42
N ILE A 119 -3.72 32.26 -22.97
CA ILE A 119 -2.46 32.60 -22.31
C ILE A 119 -1.54 33.41 -23.24
N ASP A 120 -1.43 33.02 -24.51
CA ASP A 120 -0.70 33.74 -25.55
C ASP A 120 -1.29 35.15 -25.78
N LYS A 121 -2.62 35.27 -25.72
CA LYS A 121 -3.31 36.55 -25.93
C LYS A 121 -3.23 37.49 -24.71
N LEU A 122 -3.15 36.96 -23.49
CA LEU A 122 -2.75 37.75 -22.32
C LEU A 122 -1.36 38.34 -22.55
N PHE A 123 -0.38 37.47 -22.80
CA PHE A 123 1.02 37.87 -22.91
C PHE A 123 1.29 38.90 -24.03
N THR A 124 0.68 38.72 -25.20
CA THR A 124 0.93 39.57 -26.38
C THR A 124 0.33 40.98 -26.28
N ASN A 125 -0.79 41.15 -25.57
CA ASN A 125 -1.38 42.47 -25.37
C ASN A 125 -0.74 43.23 -24.19
N GLU A 126 -0.15 42.49 -23.24
CA GLU A 126 0.42 43.05 -22.03
C GLU A 126 1.93 43.27 -22.21
N LYS A 127 2.26 44.34 -22.96
CA LYS A 127 3.64 44.79 -23.19
C LYS A 127 4.33 45.11 -21.86
N ILE A 128 5.04 44.11 -21.32
CA ILE A 128 5.81 44.14 -20.07
C ILE A 128 6.69 45.40 -19.95
N THR A 129 7.23 45.87 -21.07
CA THR A 129 8.11 47.05 -21.14
C THR A 129 7.40 48.41 -20.98
N THR A 130 6.07 48.45 -20.81
CA THR A 130 5.28 49.70 -20.79
C THR A 130 4.40 49.90 -19.55
N LYS A 131 4.25 48.88 -18.69
CA LYS A 131 3.48 48.95 -17.44
C LYS A 131 4.43 49.08 -16.24
N SER A 132 3.92 49.55 -15.10
CA SER A 132 4.65 49.42 -13.83
C SER A 132 4.89 47.94 -13.56
N ILE A 133 6.03 47.60 -12.95
CA ILE A 133 6.37 46.21 -12.59
C ILE A 133 5.37 45.66 -11.56
N ASP A 134 4.81 46.52 -10.72
CA ASP A 134 3.77 46.17 -9.74
C ASP A 134 2.37 45.96 -10.33
N ASP A 135 2.16 46.22 -11.63
CA ASP A 135 0.90 45.95 -12.30
C ASP A 135 0.70 44.43 -12.40
N ALA A 136 -0.26 43.90 -11.63
CA ALA A 136 -0.53 42.47 -11.52
C ALA A 136 -0.83 41.81 -12.86
N ARG A 137 -1.21 42.59 -13.88
CA ARG A 137 -1.38 42.09 -15.25
C ARG A 137 -0.13 41.42 -15.80
N ASN A 138 1.06 41.96 -15.51
CA ASN A 138 2.33 41.41 -15.99
C ASN A 138 2.55 39.93 -15.60
N THR A 139 1.87 39.41 -14.57
CA THR A 139 1.96 38.01 -14.13
C THR A 139 0.80 37.13 -14.62
N LEU A 140 -0.24 37.67 -15.26
CA LEU A 140 -1.48 36.95 -15.57
C LEU A 140 -1.30 35.75 -16.50
N SER A 141 -0.44 35.85 -17.53
CA SER A 141 -0.15 34.71 -18.41
C SER A 141 0.47 33.55 -17.62
N PHE A 142 1.36 33.84 -16.67
CA PHE A 142 2.06 32.85 -15.85
C PHE A 142 1.20 32.30 -14.72
N PHE A 143 0.30 33.11 -14.17
CA PHE A 143 -0.77 32.67 -13.27
C PHE A 143 -1.64 31.59 -13.95
N TRP A 144 -2.10 31.85 -15.18
CA TRP A 144 -2.90 30.89 -15.94
C TRP A 144 -2.09 29.69 -16.45
N GLN A 145 -0.83 29.89 -16.85
CA GLN A 145 0.08 28.79 -17.19
C GLN A 145 0.31 27.87 -15.98
N THR A 146 0.45 28.43 -14.78
CA THR A 146 0.58 27.65 -13.54
C THR A 146 -0.67 26.81 -13.30
N ILE A 147 -1.87 27.39 -13.38
CA ILE A 147 -3.13 26.64 -13.20
C ILE A 147 -3.28 25.55 -14.27
N ALA A 148 -2.97 25.84 -15.53
CA ALA A 148 -3.00 24.85 -16.61
C ALA A 148 -2.04 23.68 -16.36
N GLY A 149 -0.82 23.96 -15.90
CA GLY A 149 0.16 22.96 -15.50
C GLY A 149 -0.33 22.10 -14.32
N LEU A 150 -0.84 22.73 -13.26
CA LEU A 150 -1.40 22.02 -12.11
C LEU A 150 -2.58 21.11 -12.51
N CYS A 151 -3.49 21.57 -13.37
CA CYS A 151 -4.57 20.74 -13.92
C CYS A 151 -4.04 19.55 -14.75
N LEU A 152 -3.01 19.75 -15.58
CA LEU A 152 -2.39 18.69 -16.38
C LEU A 152 -1.71 17.64 -15.50
N THR A 153 -0.89 18.07 -14.53
CA THR A 153 -0.25 17.19 -13.55
C THR A 153 -1.29 16.43 -12.75
N SER A 154 -2.33 17.10 -12.26
CA SER A 154 -3.43 16.47 -11.52
C SER A 154 -4.18 15.40 -12.32
N ASN A 155 -4.41 15.61 -13.61
CA ASN A 155 -5.03 14.61 -14.49
C ASN A 155 -4.12 13.37 -14.65
N LYS A 156 -2.81 13.57 -14.87
CA LYS A 156 -1.83 12.47 -14.90
C LYS A 156 -1.80 11.70 -13.55
N SER A 157 -1.73 12.42 -12.42
CA SER A 157 -1.81 11.86 -11.07
C SER A 157 -3.07 11.03 -10.83
N TRP A 158 -4.23 11.48 -11.31
CA TRP A 158 -5.48 10.72 -11.22
C TRP A 158 -5.45 9.43 -12.03
N ASN A 159 -4.96 9.47 -13.27
CA ASN A 159 -4.87 8.28 -14.12
C ASN A 159 -3.97 7.20 -13.49
N ALA A 160 -2.90 7.60 -12.77
CA ALA A 160 -2.08 6.67 -12.00
C ALA A 160 -2.77 6.16 -10.73
N VAL A 161 -3.54 7.00 -10.03
CA VAL A 161 -4.37 6.56 -8.89
C VAL A 161 -5.34 5.46 -9.32
N ILE A 162 -6.01 5.65 -10.46
CA ILE A 162 -6.94 4.65 -11.02
C ILE A 162 -6.20 3.41 -11.50
N ALA A 163 -5.13 3.53 -12.28
CA ALA A 163 -4.36 2.37 -12.74
C ALA A 163 -3.81 1.54 -11.57
N ASN A 164 -3.33 2.19 -10.49
CA ASN A 164 -2.88 1.49 -9.28
C ASN A 164 -4.06 0.83 -8.54
N PHE A 165 -5.20 1.53 -8.38
CA PHE A 165 -6.38 1.00 -7.72
C PHE A 165 -6.98 -0.21 -8.48
N GLU A 166 -7.18 -0.08 -9.78
CA GLU A 166 -7.70 -1.13 -10.67
C GLU A 166 -6.83 -2.39 -10.66
N ALA A 167 -5.51 -2.21 -10.50
CA ALA A 167 -4.55 -3.31 -10.42
C ALA A 167 -4.45 -3.94 -9.01
N THR A 168 -4.81 -3.23 -7.94
CA THR A 168 -4.97 -3.85 -6.61
C THR A 168 -6.19 -4.77 -6.55
N SER A 169 -6.17 -5.74 -5.64
CA SER A 169 -7.20 -6.74 -5.48
C SER A 169 -7.88 -6.72 -4.11
N LEU A 170 -9.12 -7.22 -4.09
CA LEU A 170 -9.84 -7.58 -2.88
C LEU A 170 -9.52 -9.04 -2.54
N THR A 171 -8.82 -9.26 -1.44
CA THR A 171 -8.39 -10.60 -0.98
C THR A 171 -9.42 -11.22 -0.03
N THR A 172 -10.27 -12.11 -0.56
CA THR A 172 -11.30 -12.81 0.23
C THR A 172 -11.39 -14.29 -0.18
N PRO A 173 -11.07 -15.26 0.69
CA PRO A 173 -11.22 -16.70 0.38
C PRO A 173 -12.70 -17.14 0.35
N THR A 174 -13.62 -16.29 0.80
CA THR A 174 -15.07 -16.56 0.77
C THR A 174 -15.85 -15.34 0.29
N ALA A 175 -16.97 -15.57 -0.38
CA ALA A 175 -17.88 -14.50 -0.79
C ALA A 175 -18.36 -13.69 0.43
N ILE A 176 -18.06 -12.39 0.43
CA ILE A 176 -18.48 -11.45 1.49
C ILE A 176 -19.74 -10.65 1.07
N ALA A 177 -20.34 -9.95 2.03
CA ALA A 177 -21.54 -9.16 1.79
C ALA A 177 -21.25 -7.86 1.02
N GLU A 178 -22.18 -7.46 0.14
CA GLU A 178 -22.16 -6.22 -0.66
C GLU A 178 -21.76 -4.96 0.14
N GLN A 179 -22.25 -4.82 1.38
CA GLN A 179 -21.92 -3.70 2.25
C GLN A 179 -20.44 -3.65 2.64
N VAL A 180 -19.81 -4.81 2.82
CA VAL A 180 -18.41 -4.96 3.23
C VAL A 180 -17.49 -4.73 2.03
N ILE A 181 -17.87 -5.26 0.85
CA ILE A 181 -17.18 -4.99 -0.43
C ILE A 181 -17.14 -3.50 -0.72
N ARG A 182 -18.25 -2.79 -0.50
CA ARG A 182 -18.30 -1.34 -0.70
C ARG A 182 -17.35 -0.59 0.21
N ILE A 183 -17.33 -0.92 1.51
CA ILE A 183 -16.40 -0.31 2.47
C ILE A 183 -14.94 -0.56 2.05
N HIS A 184 -14.56 -1.78 1.69
CA HIS A 184 -13.19 -2.08 1.25
C HIS A 184 -12.81 -1.36 -0.06
N ALA A 185 -13.69 -1.35 -1.06
CA ALA A 185 -13.41 -0.66 -2.33
C ALA A 185 -13.29 0.86 -2.15
N GLU A 186 -14.18 1.48 -1.36
CA GLU A 186 -14.12 2.91 -1.03
C GLU A 186 -12.87 3.25 -0.20
N SER A 187 -12.53 2.43 0.80
CA SER A 187 -11.32 2.60 1.63
C SER A 187 -10.03 2.45 0.81
N ALA A 188 -9.92 1.39 0.00
CA ALA A 188 -8.76 1.16 -0.86
C ALA A 188 -8.55 2.29 -1.88
N LEU A 189 -9.61 2.76 -2.54
CA LEU A 189 -9.53 3.91 -3.44
C LEU A 189 -9.14 5.20 -2.71
N GLN A 190 -9.75 5.47 -1.55
CA GLN A 190 -9.47 6.68 -0.77
C GLN A 190 -8.01 6.73 -0.29
N ASN A 191 -7.43 5.58 0.09
CA ASN A 191 -6.02 5.47 0.45
C ASN A 191 -5.09 5.82 -0.72
N GLN A 192 -5.39 5.38 -1.95
CA GLN A 192 -4.62 5.77 -3.14
C GLN A 192 -4.75 7.28 -3.45
N ILE A 193 -5.95 7.84 -3.29
CA ILE A 193 -6.21 9.27 -3.47
C ILE A 193 -5.40 10.10 -2.46
N ASP A 194 -5.44 9.77 -1.17
CA ASP A 194 -4.77 10.56 -0.15
C ASP A 194 -3.24 10.45 -0.20
N LEU A 195 -2.69 9.28 -0.57
CA LEU A 195 -1.25 9.13 -0.86
C LEU A 195 -0.80 10.05 -2.01
N SER A 196 -1.59 10.13 -3.09
CA SER A 196 -1.29 10.96 -4.25
C SER A 196 -1.46 12.46 -3.98
N ASN A 197 -2.47 12.84 -3.17
CA ASN A 197 -2.67 14.20 -2.66
C ASN A 197 -1.47 14.67 -1.82
N ALA A 198 -1.06 13.86 -0.83
CA ALA A 198 0.05 14.16 0.07
C ALA A 198 1.37 14.30 -0.70
N THR A 199 1.70 13.30 -1.53
CA THR A 199 2.91 13.31 -2.38
C THR A 199 2.97 14.56 -3.27
N SER A 200 1.88 14.90 -3.95
CA SER A 200 1.84 16.07 -4.84
C SER A 200 1.98 17.39 -4.08
N THR A 201 1.36 17.50 -2.90
CA THR A 201 1.44 18.69 -2.03
C THR A 201 2.84 18.86 -1.45
N ARG A 202 3.45 17.78 -0.96
CA ARG A 202 4.82 17.72 -0.43
C ARG A 202 5.85 18.11 -1.49
N ASN A 203 5.74 17.54 -2.68
CA ASN A 203 6.66 17.81 -3.79
C ASN A 203 6.56 19.27 -4.25
N LEU A 204 5.35 19.82 -4.41
CA LEU A 204 5.17 21.23 -4.75
C LEU A 204 5.75 22.16 -3.66
N LEU A 205 5.51 21.85 -2.38
CA LEU A 205 6.07 22.63 -1.27
C LEU A 205 7.60 22.59 -1.24
N ALA A 206 8.21 21.42 -1.53
CA ALA A 206 9.65 21.28 -1.63
C ALA A 206 10.23 22.19 -2.71
N LEU A 207 9.62 22.19 -3.90
CA LEU A 207 10.01 23.08 -5.00
C LEU A 207 9.87 24.56 -4.61
N GLN A 208 8.75 24.98 -4.01
CA GLN A 208 8.54 26.36 -3.56
C GLN A 208 9.60 26.80 -2.53
N ARG A 209 9.79 26.01 -1.47
CA ARG A 209 10.69 26.34 -0.36
C ARG A 209 12.16 26.32 -0.78
N ILE A 210 12.56 25.41 -1.66
CA ILE A 210 13.93 25.34 -2.17
C ILE A 210 14.19 26.44 -3.22
N THR A 211 13.22 26.76 -4.10
CA THR A 211 13.33 27.93 -5.01
C THR A 211 13.58 29.23 -4.23
N ARG A 212 12.86 29.43 -3.11
CA ARG A 212 13.05 30.59 -2.21
C ARG A 212 14.38 30.52 -1.44
N GLY A 213 14.73 29.36 -0.88
CA GLY A 213 15.96 29.16 -0.10
C GLY A 213 17.25 29.31 -0.92
N ASP A 214 17.25 28.81 -2.16
CA ASP A 214 18.34 28.95 -3.14
C ASP A 214 18.30 30.31 -3.88
N GLN A 215 17.31 31.16 -3.56
CA GLN A 215 17.10 32.51 -4.12
C GLN A 215 17.00 32.55 -5.66
N ILE A 216 16.34 31.57 -6.29
CA ILE A 216 16.27 31.49 -7.76
C ILE A 216 15.49 32.68 -8.35
N VAL A 217 16.05 33.32 -9.37
CA VAL A 217 15.52 34.55 -9.97
C VAL A 217 14.40 34.27 -10.97
N SER A 218 13.27 34.96 -10.84
CA SER A 218 12.22 35.00 -11.88
C SER A 218 12.60 35.99 -12.99
N ALA A 219 12.39 35.59 -14.24
CA ALA A 219 12.56 36.46 -15.40
C ALA A 219 11.48 37.56 -15.50
N LEU A 220 10.39 37.52 -14.73
CA LEU A 220 9.53 38.71 -14.57
C LEU A 220 10.08 39.72 -13.54
N GLN A 221 11.24 39.42 -12.96
CA GLN A 221 11.87 40.17 -11.88
C GLN A 221 10.99 40.33 -10.62
N THR A 222 9.94 39.52 -10.43
CA THR A 222 9.00 39.67 -9.30
C THR A 222 9.66 39.52 -7.93
N ASN A 223 10.77 38.77 -7.84
CA ASN A 223 11.55 38.56 -6.63
C ASN A 223 12.91 39.27 -6.61
N PHE A 224 13.65 39.30 -7.72
CA PHE A 224 14.96 39.97 -7.83
C PHE A 224 15.05 40.82 -9.09
N TYR A 225 15.80 41.91 -9.02
CA TYR A 225 16.09 42.78 -10.16
C TYR A 225 17.59 43.06 -10.27
N LEU A 226 18.05 43.32 -11.48
CA LEU A 226 19.46 43.60 -11.76
C LEU A 226 19.75 45.09 -11.54
N SER A 227 20.80 45.41 -10.80
CA SER A 227 21.21 46.79 -10.50
C SER A 227 22.73 46.96 -10.47
N TYR A 228 23.19 48.21 -10.59
CA TYR A 228 24.57 48.58 -10.27
C TYR A 228 24.76 48.63 -8.75
N PRO A 229 25.94 48.25 -8.22
CA PRO A 229 26.27 48.50 -6.82
C PRO A 229 26.35 50.01 -6.51
N PRO A 230 26.14 50.45 -5.25
CA PRO A 230 26.24 51.85 -4.86
C PRO A 230 27.61 52.45 -5.23
N THR A 231 27.60 53.72 -5.64
CA THR A 231 28.67 54.43 -6.36
C THR A 231 30.01 54.61 -5.65
N HIS A 232 30.17 54.08 -4.43
CA HIS A 232 31.39 54.20 -3.61
C HIS A 232 32.22 52.90 -3.50
N LEU A 233 31.77 51.77 -4.08
CA LEU A 233 32.27 50.44 -3.73
C LEU A 233 32.98 49.62 -4.84
N GLY A 234 33.13 50.12 -6.07
CA GLY A 234 33.89 49.37 -7.09
C GLY A 234 33.86 49.91 -8.52
N PRO A 235 34.55 49.23 -9.47
CA PRO A 235 34.54 49.60 -10.89
C PRO A 235 33.14 49.46 -11.52
N GLN A 236 32.75 50.46 -12.31
CA GLN A 236 31.40 50.73 -12.84
C GLN A 236 30.82 49.68 -13.83
N ASN A 237 31.45 48.51 -13.99
CA ASN A 237 31.14 47.54 -15.04
C ASN A 237 30.46 46.25 -14.55
N TYR A 238 30.31 46.07 -13.23
CA TYR A 238 29.72 44.86 -12.63
C TYR A 238 28.28 45.10 -12.17
N LEU A 239 27.43 44.08 -12.30
CA LEU A 239 26.01 44.12 -11.95
C LEU A 239 25.67 43.05 -10.91
N LYS A 240 24.77 43.38 -9.98
CA LYS A 240 24.29 42.47 -8.93
C LYS A 240 22.79 42.26 -9.00
N MET A 241 22.33 41.05 -8.71
CA MET A 241 20.93 40.82 -8.38
C MET A 241 20.63 41.43 -7.02
N THR A 242 19.47 42.07 -6.90
CA THR A 242 18.99 42.73 -5.68
C THR A 242 17.57 42.25 -5.39
N ALA A 243 17.30 41.84 -4.15
CA ALA A 243 15.95 41.40 -3.75
C ALA A 243 14.96 42.57 -3.85
N ARG A 244 13.77 42.32 -4.39
CA ARG A 244 12.69 43.32 -4.37
C ARG A 244 12.12 43.48 -2.97
N THR A 245 11.75 44.71 -2.65
CA THR A 245 11.04 45.07 -1.43
C THR A 245 9.65 45.62 -1.78
N PHE A 246 8.65 45.17 -1.04
CA PHE A 246 7.25 45.58 -1.17
C PHE A 246 6.79 46.08 0.21
N GLY A 247 6.85 47.41 0.41
CA GLY A 247 6.72 48.00 1.74
C GLY A 247 7.84 47.50 2.67
N ASN A 248 7.46 46.97 3.84
CA ASN A 248 8.41 46.41 4.81
C ASN A 248 8.78 44.94 4.54
N CYS A 249 8.27 44.33 3.47
CA CYS A 249 8.57 42.94 3.13
C CYS A 249 9.65 42.85 2.04
N THR A 250 10.57 41.88 2.15
CA THR A 250 11.63 41.60 1.17
C THR A 250 11.48 40.21 0.56
N CYS A 251 11.70 40.08 -0.74
CA CYS A 251 11.68 38.80 -1.44
C CYS A 251 12.90 37.88 -1.16
N SER A 252 13.83 38.31 -0.29
CA SER A 252 14.77 37.40 0.37
C SER A 252 14.13 36.62 1.54
N ASN A 253 12.88 36.91 1.92
CA ASN A 253 12.11 36.16 2.92
C ASN A 253 11.52 34.86 2.35
N ILE A 254 11.59 33.74 3.09
CA ILE A 254 10.98 32.47 2.66
C ILE A 254 9.46 32.45 2.80
N GLU A 255 8.84 33.38 3.51
CA GLU A 255 7.37 33.50 3.50
C GLU A 255 6.86 34.17 2.22
N GLY A 256 7.75 34.78 1.44
CA GLY A 256 7.39 35.64 0.33
C GLY A 256 6.91 37.00 0.82
N CYS A 257 6.25 37.73 -0.08
CA CYS A 257 5.56 38.99 0.15
C CYS A 257 4.16 38.97 -0.50
N PRO A 258 3.26 38.08 -0.02
CA PRO A 258 1.90 37.97 -0.55
C PRO A 258 1.13 39.26 -0.29
N ARG A 259 0.54 39.81 -1.36
CA ARG A 259 -0.23 41.07 -1.33
C ARG A 259 -1.38 41.02 -2.33
N PRO A 260 -2.47 41.78 -2.12
CA PRO A 260 -3.55 41.88 -3.10
C PRO A 260 -3.02 42.26 -4.48
N ALA A 261 -3.50 41.59 -5.52
CA ALA A 261 -3.22 41.95 -6.90
C ALA A 261 -3.86 43.30 -7.22
N THR A 262 -3.07 44.23 -7.77
CA THR A 262 -3.54 45.58 -8.13
C THR A 262 -3.03 45.99 -9.51
N PHE A 263 -3.74 46.88 -10.18
CA PHE A 263 -3.30 47.50 -11.43
C PHE A 263 -3.86 48.91 -11.57
N ASN A 264 -3.22 49.75 -12.39
CA ASN A 264 -3.76 51.07 -12.71
C ASN A 264 -4.72 50.99 -13.91
N ASP A 265 -5.93 51.55 -13.74
CA ASP A 265 -6.91 51.70 -14.81
C ASP A 265 -6.47 52.73 -15.87
N SER A 266 -7.29 52.93 -16.91
CA SER A 266 -7.00 53.91 -17.99
C SER A 266 -7.02 55.38 -17.53
N TYR A 267 -7.42 55.65 -16.28
CA TYR A 267 -7.45 56.98 -15.67
C TYR A 267 -6.36 57.15 -14.59
N GLY A 268 -5.58 56.09 -14.30
CA GLY A 268 -4.52 56.07 -13.28
C GLY A 268 -4.99 55.71 -11.87
N HIS A 269 -6.23 55.25 -11.67
CA HIS A 269 -6.69 54.76 -10.37
C HIS A 269 -6.18 53.35 -10.11
N LEU A 270 -5.74 53.09 -8.88
CA LEU A 270 -5.37 51.76 -8.43
C LEU A 270 -6.63 50.89 -8.20
N VAL A 271 -6.75 49.83 -8.99
CA VAL A 271 -7.85 48.85 -8.93
C VAL A 271 -7.33 47.57 -8.29
N ASN A 272 -7.99 47.10 -7.23
CA ASN A 272 -7.73 45.80 -6.63
C ASN A 272 -8.48 44.71 -7.42
N VAL A 273 -7.84 43.57 -7.65
CA VAL A 273 -8.45 42.38 -8.27
C VAL A 273 -9.01 41.47 -7.16
N PRO A 274 -10.34 41.31 -7.01
CA PRO A 274 -10.94 40.45 -6.00
C PRO A 274 -10.39 39.03 -6.03
N GLY A 275 -10.04 38.52 -4.86
CA GLY A 275 -9.53 37.16 -4.67
C GLY A 275 -8.10 36.88 -5.13
N MET A 276 -7.47 37.73 -5.94
CA MET A 276 -6.16 37.46 -6.53
C MET A 276 -5.00 38.06 -5.70
N ILE A 277 -3.92 37.30 -5.58
CA ILE A 277 -2.73 37.60 -4.78
C ILE A 277 -1.48 37.57 -5.68
N VAL A 278 -0.61 38.57 -5.51
CA VAL A 278 0.75 38.59 -6.09
C VAL A 278 1.75 38.32 -4.96
N ASP A 279 2.79 37.55 -5.25
CA ASP A 279 3.89 37.22 -4.34
C ASP A 279 5.23 37.34 -5.10
N CYS A 280 6.36 37.10 -4.43
CA CYS A 280 7.70 37.11 -4.98
C CYS A 280 7.88 36.07 -6.09
N LEU A 281 7.36 34.86 -5.90
CA LEU A 281 7.22 33.87 -6.98
C LEU A 281 5.75 33.78 -7.41
N ILE A 282 5.54 33.55 -8.70
CA ILE A 282 4.21 33.60 -9.34
C ILE A 282 3.37 32.39 -8.90
N VAL A 283 3.98 31.21 -8.75
CA VAL A 283 3.31 29.99 -8.25
C VAL A 283 2.78 30.21 -6.84
N ASP A 284 3.52 30.90 -5.98
CA ASP A 284 3.09 31.17 -4.60
C ASP A 284 1.87 32.10 -4.54
N GLY A 285 1.90 33.19 -5.30
CA GLY A 285 0.75 34.10 -5.45
C GLY A 285 -0.45 33.40 -6.08
N THR A 286 -0.22 32.55 -7.09
CA THR A 286 -1.26 31.74 -7.73
C THR A 286 -1.94 30.80 -6.73
N LEU A 287 -1.15 30.07 -5.93
CA LEU A 287 -1.65 29.14 -4.91
C LEU A 287 -2.38 29.85 -3.76
N ALA A 288 -1.91 31.04 -3.37
CA ALA A 288 -2.56 31.89 -2.36
C ALA A 288 -3.85 32.56 -2.88
N SER A 289 -3.99 32.72 -4.19
CA SER A 289 -5.17 33.32 -4.82
C SER A 289 -6.41 32.41 -4.74
N THR A 290 -7.57 33.05 -4.72
CA THR A 290 -8.85 32.46 -5.11
C THR A 290 -9.17 32.89 -6.55
N LEU A 291 -10.22 32.32 -7.15
CA LEU A 291 -10.64 32.66 -8.51
C LEU A 291 -11.82 33.64 -8.55
N GLU A 292 -12.12 34.35 -7.46
CA GLU A 292 -13.30 35.21 -7.26
C GLU A 292 -13.60 36.13 -8.47
N CYS A 293 -12.61 36.89 -8.96
CA CYS A 293 -12.78 37.76 -10.12
C CYS A 293 -13.28 37.01 -11.37
N TYR A 294 -12.85 35.76 -11.57
CA TYR A 294 -13.17 34.95 -12.75
C TYR A 294 -14.55 34.26 -12.69
N TYR A 295 -15.26 34.35 -11.57
CA TYR A 295 -16.70 34.06 -11.49
C TYR A 295 -17.57 35.28 -11.88
N ASN A 296 -16.99 36.47 -12.05
CA ASN A 296 -17.71 37.71 -12.28
C ASN A 296 -17.34 38.36 -13.62
N GLN A 297 -18.29 38.38 -14.56
CA GLN A 297 -18.08 38.96 -15.88
C GLN A 297 -17.63 40.43 -15.85
N SER A 298 -18.16 41.24 -14.92
CA SER A 298 -17.74 42.65 -14.78
C SER A 298 -16.28 42.76 -14.32
N CYS A 299 -15.83 41.87 -13.43
CA CYS A 299 -14.42 41.85 -13.01
C CYS A 299 -13.50 41.42 -14.15
N ILE A 300 -13.86 40.36 -14.88
CA ILE A 300 -13.16 39.95 -16.10
C ILE A 300 -13.07 41.11 -17.10
N SER A 301 -14.19 41.80 -17.38
CA SER A 301 -14.22 42.94 -18.30
C SER A 301 -13.42 44.16 -17.83
N ILE A 302 -13.21 44.34 -16.53
CA ILE A 302 -12.38 45.41 -15.97
C ILE A 302 -10.88 45.04 -16.08
N LEU A 303 -10.51 43.82 -15.64
CA LEU A 303 -9.13 43.33 -15.67
C LEU A 303 -8.61 43.17 -17.10
N HIS A 304 -9.45 42.66 -17.99
CA HIS A 304 -9.14 42.29 -19.38
C HIS A 304 -9.76 43.25 -20.41
N GLY A 305 -10.16 44.47 -20.02
CA GLY A 305 -10.94 45.38 -20.88
C GLY A 305 -10.28 45.81 -22.20
N GLN A 306 -8.98 45.55 -22.37
CA GLN A 306 -8.23 45.76 -23.62
C GLN A 306 -8.29 44.55 -24.57
N LEU A 307 -8.81 43.40 -24.12
CA LEU A 307 -8.88 42.15 -24.88
C LEU A 307 -10.27 41.98 -25.51
N SER A 308 -10.36 42.18 -26.82
CA SER A 308 -11.59 41.85 -27.56
C SER A 308 -11.81 40.33 -27.60
N MET A 309 -12.64 39.79 -26.70
CA MET A 309 -12.96 38.35 -26.60
C MET A 309 -14.24 38.06 -25.81
N ASN A 310 -15.01 37.07 -26.29
CA ASN A 310 -16.17 36.51 -25.59
C ASN A 310 -15.73 35.27 -24.79
N ILE A 311 -15.14 35.47 -23.62
CA ILE A 311 -14.83 34.37 -22.69
C ILE A 311 -15.93 34.29 -21.63
N LYS A 312 -16.30 33.06 -21.25
CA LYS A 312 -17.32 32.80 -20.24
C LYS A 312 -16.72 32.83 -18.83
N PRO A 313 -17.42 33.38 -17.83
CA PRO A 313 -16.99 33.30 -16.43
C PRO A 313 -17.14 31.87 -15.92
N LEU A 314 -16.41 31.54 -14.85
CA LEU A 314 -16.64 30.32 -14.07
C LEU A 314 -18.02 30.37 -13.41
N SER A 315 -18.64 29.21 -13.19
CA SER A 315 -20.01 29.10 -12.68
C SER A 315 -20.03 28.58 -11.24
N ASN A 316 -20.59 29.34 -10.31
CA ASN A 316 -20.66 28.95 -8.89
C ASN A 316 -21.60 27.75 -8.61
N THR A 317 -22.20 27.13 -9.64
CA THR A 317 -23.03 25.92 -9.51
C THR A 317 -22.41 24.67 -10.16
N SER A 318 -21.24 24.79 -10.80
CA SER A 318 -20.60 23.65 -11.50
C SER A 318 -19.74 22.77 -10.59
N ASN A 319 -19.28 23.32 -9.47
CA ASN A 319 -18.52 22.61 -8.45
C ASN A 319 -19.44 22.24 -7.27
N LYS A 320 -19.17 21.11 -6.61
CA LYS A 320 -19.86 20.62 -5.41
C LYS A 320 -19.09 20.90 -4.13
N ASN A 321 -17.77 20.72 -4.14
CA ASN A 321 -16.94 20.75 -2.93
C ASN A 321 -16.12 22.04 -2.78
N PHE A 322 -15.86 22.76 -3.88
CA PHE A 322 -15.15 24.05 -3.84
C PHE A 322 -16.03 25.24 -4.21
N SER A 323 -15.81 26.36 -3.51
CA SER A 323 -16.51 27.63 -3.72
C SER A 323 -15.63 28.64 -4.46
N MET A 324 -16.20 29.77 -4.90
CA MET A 324 -15.40 30.87 -5.46
C MET A 324 -14.37 31.49 -4.50
N TYR A 325 -14.49 31.24 -3.19
CA TYR A 325 -13.54 31.66 -2.15
C TYR A 325 -12.49 30.59 -1.80
N SER A 326 -12.54 29.42 -2.42
CA SER A 326 -11.51 28.39 -2.27
C SER A 326 -10.22 28.83 -2.97
N THR A 327 -9.07 28.72 -2.29
CA THR A 327 -7.77 29.07 -2.88
C THR A 327 -7.31 28.00 -3.86
N VAL A 328 -6.52 28.37 -4.87
CA VAL A 328 -5.95 27.39 -5.83
C VAL A 328 -5.14 26.32 -5.10
N LYS A 329 -4.46 26.66 -4.00
CA LYS A 329 -3.82 25.67 -3.11
C LYS A 329 -4.82 24.66 -2.53
N SER A 330 -5.96 25.11 -2.01
CA SER A 330 -6.97 24.20 -1.44
C SER A 330 -7.54 23.23 -2.47
N ILE A 331 -7.67 23.67 -3.73
CA ILE A 331 -8.14 22.86 -4.85
C ILE A 331 -7.02 21.89 -5.32
N PHE A 332 -5.77 22.34 -5.40
CA PHE A 332 -4.62 21.49 -5.76
C PHE A 332 -4.28 20.43 -4.69
N ASN A 333 -4.45 20.73 -3.40
CA ASN A 333 -4.30 19.77 -2.31
C ASN A 333 -5.27 18.57 -2.39
N LYS A 334 -6.26 18.62 -3.29
CA LYS A 334 -7.14 17.52 -3.68
C LYS A 334 -7.02 17.18 -5.17
N LEU A 335 -5.82 17.33 -5.75
CA LEU A 335 -5.50 17.05 -7.16
C LEU A 335 -6.46 17.71 -8.15
N MET A 336 -6.91 18.93 -7.86
CA MET A 336 -7.93 19.61 -8.66
C MET A 336 -9.25 18.84 -8.84
N ILE A 337 -9.50 17.77 -8.07
CA ILE A 337 -10.70 16.94 -8.13
C ILE A 337 -11.80 17.60 -7.31
N ASP A 338 -12.93 17.92 -7.92
CA ASP A 338 -14.11 18.40 -7.20
C ASP A 338 -14.99 17.23 -6.72
N GLU A 339 -15.15 16.16 -7.50
CA GLU A 339 -15.91 14.97 -7.10
C GLU A 339 -15.37 13.69 -7.73
N THR A 340 -15.35 12.61 -6.95
CA THR A 340 -15.13 11.23 -7.42
C THR A 340 -16.46 10.48 -7.39
N ILE A 341 -16.79 9.77 -8.47
CA ILE A 341 -18.01 8.97 -8.62
C ILE A 341 -17.62 7.50 -8.75
N THR A 342 -17.99 6.68 -7.78
CA THR A 342 -17.75 5.23 -7.75
C THR A 342 -19.04 4.44 -8.02
N GLU A 343 -18.98 3.50 -8.97
CA GLU A 343 -20.00 2.45 -9.18
C GLU A 343 -19.39 1.10 -8.81
N ILE A 344 -20.04 0.36 -7.89
CA ILE A 344 -19.56 -0.94 -7.39
C ILE A 344 -20.59 -2.01 -7.74
N ARG A 345 -20.16 -3.05 -8.43
CA ARG A 345 -21.00 -4.05 -9.10
C ARG A 345 -20.86 -5.42 -8.44
N PHE A 346 -21.68 -5.62 -7.40
CA PHE A 346 -21.73 -6.86 -6.63
C PHE A 346 -22.02 -8.10 -7.50
N ASP A 347 -22.83 -7.95 -8.56
CA ASP A 347 -23.12 -9.00 -9.52
C ASP A 347 -21.88 -9.48 -10.28
N LYS A 348 -20.96 -8.56 -10.62
CA LYS A 348 -19.68 -8.90 -11.25
C LYS A 348 -18.71 -9.54 -10.25
N TYR A 349 -18.53 -8.94 -9.07
CA TYR A 349 -17.69 -9.52 -8.00
C TYR A 349 -18.11 -10.97 -7.69
N PHE A 350 -19.40 -11.21 -7.52
CA PHE A 350 -19.91 -12.53 -7.18
C PHE A 350 -19.73 -13.54 -8.33
N ALA A 351 -19.72 -13.06 -9.59
CA ALA A 351 -19.40 -13.88 -10.75
C ALA A 351 -17.90 -14.25 -10.84
N GLU A 352 -16.98 -13.33 -10.52
CA GLU A 352 -15.53 -13.58 -10.47
C GLU A 352 -15.14 -14.52 -9.31
N CYS A 353 -15.74 -14.33 -8.13
CA CYS A 353 -15.58 -15.22 -6.98
C CYS A 353 -16.07 -16.66 -7.28
N ASN A 354 -17.07 -16.82 -8.16
CA ASN A 354 -17.48 -18.11 -8.76
C ASN A 354 -17.63 -19.27 -7.73
N CYS A 355 -18.43 -19.07 -6.67
CA CYS A 355 -18.65 -20.09 -5.64
C CYS A 355 -19.24 -21.40 -6.21
N ALA A 356 -18.51 -22.50 -6.07
CA ALA A 356 -19.01 -23.84 -6.42
C ALA A 356 -20.23 -24.25 -5.57
N PHE A 357 -20.21 -23.91 -4.29
CA PHE A 357 -21.30 -24.15 -3.34
C PHE A 357 -21.28 -23.13 -2.19
N CYS A 358 -22.38 -23.05 -1.45
CA CYS A 358 -22.46 -22.43 -0.12
C CYS A 358 -23.00 -23.44 0.89
N SER A 359 -22.38 -23.54 2.06
CA SER A 359 -22.88 -24.32 3.20
C SER A 359 -23.39 -23.39 4.30
N TYR A 360 -24.46 -23.79 5.01
CA TYR A 360 -24.92 -23.09 6.21
C TYR A 360 -25.54 -24.04 7.22
N SER A 361 -25.24 -23.80 8.50
CA SER A 361 -25.81 -24.55 9.62
C SER A 361 -26.97 -23.80 10.27
N TYR A 362 -28.05 -24.53 10.61
CA TYR A 362 -29.17 -23.98 11.38
C TYR A 362 -29.61 -24.94 12.49
N ARG A 363 -30.08 -24.38 13.61
CA ARG A 363 -30.45 -25.17 14.80
C ARG A 363 -31.84 -25.78 14.63
N ARG A 364 -31.92 -27.12 14.58
CA ARG A 364 -33.18 -27.86 14.55
C ARG A 364 -33.44 -28.52 15.91
N ARG A 365 -34.63 -28.27 16.47
CA ARG A 365 -35.03 -28.78 17.80
C ARG A 365 -35.73 -30.14 17.79
N PHE A 366 -36.12 -30.66 16.63
CA PHE A 366 -36.93 -31.87 16.53
C PHE A 366 -36.70 -32.63 15.21
N ASP A 367 -36.27 -33.89 15.33
CA ASP A 367 -36.24 -34.86 14.25
C ASP A 367 -37.08 -36.08 14.64
N ILE A 368 -38.19 -36.28 13.93
CA ILE A 368 -39.16 -37.33 14.22
C ILE A 368 -38.62 -38.73 13.92
N PHE A 369 -37.71 -38.87 12.95
CA PHE A 369 -37.08 -40.15 12.62
C PHE A 369 -36.09 -40.56 13.70
N LEU A 370 -35.30 -39.61 14.23
CA LEU A 370 -34.36 -39.88 15.33
C LEU A 370 -35.11 -40.25 16.63
N VAL A 371 -36.22 -39.58 16.94
CA VAL A 371 -37.08 -39.97 18.06
C VAL A 371 -37.64 -41.38 17.86
N PHE A 372 -38.08 -41.71 16.63
CA PHE A 372 -38.60 -43.04 16.31
C PHE A 372 -37.54 -44.14 16.43
N THR A 373 -36.33 -43.93 15.90
CA THR A 373 -35.22 -44.90 15.98
C THR A 373 -34.67 -45.05 17.41
N ALA A 374 -34.61 -43.97 18.19
CA ALA A 374 -34.25 -44.05 19.60
C ALA A 374 -35.29 -44.85 20.42
N VAL A 375 -36.57 -44.67 20.14
CA VAL A 375 -37.66 -45.46 20.77
C VAL A 375 -37.59 -46.92 20.36
N THR A 376 -37.42 -47.25 19.07
CA THR A 376 -37.35 -48.65 18.63
C THR A 376 -36.07 -49.36 19.09
N GLY A 377 -34.93 -48.65 19.13
CA GLY A 377 -33.68 -49.16 19.71
C GLY A 377 -33.78 -49.43 21.21
N SER A 378 -34.43 -48.52 21.96
CA SER A 378 -34.69 -48.70 23.40
C SER A 378 -35.57 -49.91 23.70
N ILE A 379 -36.50 -50.25 22.80
CA ILE A 379 -37.40 -51.42 22.94
C ILE A 379 -36.65 -52.75 22.75
N GLY A 380 -35.46 -52.77 22.14
CA GLY A 380 -34.66 -53.98 21.94
C GLY A 380 -33.99 -54.52 23.22
N MET A 381 -33.02 -53.79 23.76
CA MET A 381 -32.15 -54.28 24.86
C MET A 381 -32.66 -53.97 26.27
N LEU A 382 -33.30 -52.80 26.46
CA LEU A 382 -33.74 -52.32 27.78
C LEU A 382 -34.67 -53.30 28.51
N PRO A 383 -35.64 -53.98 27.84
CA PRO A 383 -36.46 -55.01 28.47
C PRO A 383 -35.67 -56.11 29.17
N PHE A 384 -34.55 -56.57 28.59
CA PHE A 384 -33.83 -57.73 29.12
C PHE A 384 -33.15 -57.41 30.46
N ILE A 385 -32.51 -56.24 30.52
CA ILE A 385 -31.82 -55.73 31.72
C ILE A 385 -32.84 -55.39 32.82
N VAL A 386 -33.88 -54.63 32.49
CA VAL A 386 -34.93 -54.25 33.46
C VAL A 386 -35.66 -55.49 33.99
N ARG A 387 -35.86 -56.54 33.17
CA ARG A 387 -36.48 -57.80 33.60
C ARG A 387 -35.62 -58.57 34.59
N TYR A 388 -34.29 -58.52 34.46
CA TYR A 388 -33.37 -59.12 35.45
C TYR A 388 -33.38 -58.34 36.77
N ILE A 389 -33.24 -57.01 36.69
CA ILE A 389 -33.18 -56.11 37.86
C ILE A 389 -34.49 -56.13 38.65
N ALA A 390 -35.66 -56.07 38.00
CA ALA A 390 -36.96 -56.06 38.69
C ALA A 390 -37.21 -57.34 39.51
N SER A 391 -36.73 -58.51 39.05
CA SER A 391 -36.79 -59.78 39.80
C SER A 391 -35.89 -59.75 41.05
N PHE A 392 -34.70 -59.16 40.93
CA PHE A 392 -33.76 -58.99 42.04
C PHE A 392 -34.27 -57.98 43.08
N VAL A 393 -34.83 -56.85 42.64
CA VAL A 393 -35.41 -55.81 43.50
C VAL A 393 -36.65 -56.34 44.24
N ALA A 394 -37.56 -57.04 43.56
CA ALA A 394 -38.71 -57.70 44.20
C ALA A 394 -38.27 -58.71 45.28
N ALA A 395 -37.18 -59.45 45.05
CA ALA A 395 -36.60 -60.36 46.04
C ALA A 395 -36.02 -59.62 47.28
N LYS A 396 -35.40 -58.44 47.11
CA LYS A 396 -34.94 -57.61 48.24
C LYS A 396 -36.10 -56.97 49.01
N ILE A 397 -37.13 -56.48 48.33
CA ILE A 397 -38.31 -55.85 48.96
C ILE A 397 -39.08 -56.87 49.82
N LEU A 398 -39.33 -58.08 49.30
CA LEU A 398 -39.97 -59.14 50.07
C LEU A 398 -39.11 -59.62 51.26
N ARG A 399 -37.77 -59.64 51.14
CA ARG A 399 -36.88 -59.91 52.28
C ARG A 399 -36.91 -58.83 53.37
N ARG A 400 -37.25 -57.57 53.04
CA ARG A 400 -37.47 -56.50 54.04
C ARG A 400 -38.85 -56.56 54.71
N LYS A 401 -39.86 -57.21 54.09
CA LYS A 401 -41.24 -57.24 54.62
C LYS A 401 -41.42 -58.12 55.87
N ASN A 402 -40.44 -58.98 56.21
CA ASN A 402 -40.45 -59.84 57.40
C ASN A 402 -39.72 -59.26 58.64
N ARG A 403 -39.42 -57.95 58.68
CA ARG A 403 -39.04 -57.23 59.91
C ARG A 403 -39.61 -55.80 59.90
N ILE A 404 -40.41 -55.49 60.91
CA ILE A 404 -41.19 -54.26 61.17
C ILE A 404 -41.22 -54.20 62.72
N LEU A 405 -40.74 -53.22 63.50
CA LEU A 405 -40.75 -51.73 63.57
C LEU A 405 -39.56 -51.25 64.48
N PRO A 406 -39.35 -49.95 64.82
CA PRO A 406 -40.02 -48.69 64.42
C PRO A 406 -39.07 -47.57 63.87
N MET A 407 -39.62 -46.36 63.70
CA MET A 407 -38.99 -45.03 63.44
C MET A 407 -37.82 -44.70 64.41
N GLU A 408 -36.90 -43.76 64.15
CA GLU A 408 -37.13 -42.34 63.77
C GLU A 408 -35.92 -41.60 63.12
N SER A 409 -36.18 -40.36 62.70
CA SER A 409 -35.36 -39.24 62.15
C SER A 409 -33.82 -39.22 62.05
N VAL A 410 -33.36 -38.77 60.87
CA VAL A 410 -32.32 -37.73 60.59
C VAL A 410 -30.86 -37.96 61.02
N SER A 411 -29.95 -38.01 60.04
CA SER A 411 -28.67 -37.28 60.09
C SER A 411 -28.00 -37.06 58.71
N THR A 412 -27.22 -35.99 58.70
CA THR A 412 -26.42 -35.33 57.66
C THR A 412 -25.10 -36.03 57.25
N ILE A 413 -24.73 -35.86 55.96
CA ILE A 413 -23.41 -35.39 55.43
C ILE A 413 -22.15 -36.32 55.49
N THR A 414 -21.32 -36.21 54.43
CA THR A 414 -19.90 -36.68 54.25
C THR A 414 -19.61 -38.19 54.35
N SER A 415 -19.21 -38.94 53.31
CA SER A 415 -18.04 -38.86 52.36
C SER A 415 -16.82 -39.66 52.82
N VAL A 416 -16.20 -40.39 51.86
CA VAL A 416 -14.78 -40.85 51.74
C VAL A 416 -14.69 -42.28 51.18
N GLU A 417 -14.26 -42.32 49.92
CA GLU A 417 -13.38 -43.27 49.20
C GLU A 417 -13.58 -44.81 49.02
N GLN A 418 -13.42 -45.15 47.74
CA GLN A 418 -12.59 -46.22 47.12
C GLN A 418 -13.11 -47.67 46.91
N ASN A 419 -13.18 -48.01 45.62
CA ASN A 419 -12.64 -49.22 44.96
C ASN A 419 -13.03 -50.62 45.47
N ARG A 420 -13.98 -51.29 44.78
CA ARG A 420 -13.64 -52.21 43.65
C ARG A 420 -14.87 -52.91 43.03
N THR A 421 -14.99 -52.75 41.70
CA THR A 421 -15.43 -53.74 40.69
C THR A 421 -16.41 -54.88 41.08
N ILE A 422 -17.62 -54.85 40.48
CA ILE A 422 -18.11 -55.99 39.66
C ILE A 422 -18.65 -55.41 38.35
N ALA A 423 -18.17 -55.92 37.21
CA ALA A 423 -18.50 -55.43 35.88
C ALA A 423 -19.80 -56.03 35.32
N ALA A 424 -20.63 -55.21 34.68
CA ALA A 424 -21.74 -55.64 33.83
C ALA A 424 -22.06 -54.60 32.74
N GLY A 425 -21.19 -54.56 31.71
CA GLY A 425 -21.42 -54.07 30.35
C GLY A 425 -22.43 -52.94 30.08
N VAL A 426 -21.91 -51.72 29.93
CA VAL A 426 -22.25 -50.85 28.79
C VAL A 426 -20.93 -50.39 28.16
N TYR A 427 -20.60 -50.92 26.99
CA TYR A 427 -19.52 -50.37 26.17
C TYR A 427 -20.08 -49.09 25.52
N THR A 428 -19.82 -47.94 26.12
CA THR A 428 -19.86 -46.67 25.38
C THR A 428 -18.67 -46.67 24.46
N ILE A 429 -18.91 -46.85 23.17
CA ILE A 429 -17.90 -46.61 22.13
C ILE A 429 -17.49 -45.15 22.28
N VAL A 430 -16.20 -44.90 22.50
CA VAL A 430 -15.60 -43.58 22.34
C VAL A 430 -15.56 -43.34 20.83
N ILE A 431 -16.67 -42.82 20.32
CA ILE A 431 -16.66 -42.07 19.07
C ILE A 431 -15.93 -40.78 19.43
N GLU A 432 -14.83 -40.45 18.74
CA GLU A 432 -14.33 -39.08 18.71
C GLU A 432 -15.41 -38.21 18.05
N GLN A 433 -16.31 -37.69 18.87
CA GLN A 433 -17.24 -36.66 18.46
C GLN A 433 -16.50 -35.33 18.58
N ASN A 434 -16.14 -34.76 17.43
CA ASN A 434 -15.66 -33.39 17.35
C ASN A 434 -16.77 -32.46 17.86
N HIS A 435 -16.70 -32.15 19.15
CA HIS A 435 -17.64 -31.26 19.82
C HIS A 435 -17.26 -29.82 19.50
N VAL A 436 -17.99 -29.20 18.58
CA VAL A 436 -17.89 -27.76 18.32
C VAL A 436 -18.47 -27.00 19.52
N ILE A 437 -17.61 -26.56 20.43
CA ILE A 437 -17.97 -25.73 21.58
C ILE A 437 -17.93 -24.26 21.14
N THR A 438 -19.09 -23.66 20.92
CA THR A 438 -19.18 -22.23 20.57
C THR A 438 -19.17 -21.36 21.83
N VAL A 439 -18.08 -20.63 22.07
CA VAL A 439 -18.02 -19.55 23.06
C VAL A 439 -18.42 -18.23 22.38
N SER A 440 -19.48 -17.59 22.84
CA SER A 440 -19.94 -16.30 22.29
C SER A 440 -19.22 -15.13 22.97
N HIS A 441 -18.50 -14.32 22.19
CA HIS A 441 -17.72 -13.16 22.67
C HIS A 441 -16.73 -13.54 23.80
N PRO A 442 -15.72 -14.39 23.52
CA PRO A 442 -14.69 -14.73 24.51
C PRO A 442 -13.91 -13.49 24.98
N SER A 443 -13.48 -13.47 26.24
CA SER A 443 -12.48 -12.48 26.71
C SER A 443 -11.09 -12.81 26.15
N LEU A 444 -10.15 -11.85 26.21
CA LEU A 444 -8.75 -12.09 25.83
C LEU A 444 -8.16 -13.27 26.60
N ASP A 445 -8.31 -13.32 27.94
CA ASP A 445 -7.81 -14.43 28.76
C ASP A 445 -8.43 -15.78 28.37
N THR A 446 -9.73 -15.77 28.00
CA THR A 446 -10.44 -16.98 27.54
C THR A 446 -9.89 -17.44 26.18
N TYR A 447 -9.60 -16.51 25.27
CA TYR A 447 -9.00 -16.81 23.97
C TYR A 447 -7.56 -17.31 24.14
N GLU A 448 -6.70 -16.64 24.92
CA GLU A 448 -5.32 -17.07 25.16
C GLU A 448 -5.28 -18.47 25.79
N GLN A 449 -6.14 -18.76 26.77
CA GLN A 449 -6.26 -20.10 27.34
C GLN A 449 -6.70 -21.13 26.28
N LEU A 450 -7.79 -20.89 25.55
CA LEU A 450 -8.28 -21.81 24.52
C LEU A 450 -7.28 -22.01 23.37
N TYR A 451 -6.47 -20.98 23.05
CA TYR A 451 -5.43 -21.07 22.03
C TYR A 451 -4.27 -21.95 22.50
N ASN A 452 -3.88 -21.85 23.77
CA ASN A 452 -2.87 -22.73 24.35
C ASN A 452 -3.35 -24.18 24.48
N ASP A 453 -4.63 -24.39 24.85
CA ASP A 453 -5.22 -25.72 25.02
C ASP A 453 -5.54 -26.39 23.66
N TYR A 454 -5.90 -25.63 22.61
CA TYR A 454 -6.41 -26.13 21.33
C TYR A 454 -5.87 -25.40 20.08
N PRO A 455 -4.55 -25.19 19.93
CA PRO A 455 -3.97 -24.27 18.92
C PRO A 455 -4.28 -24.63 17.46
N THR A 456 -4.47 -25.91 17.15
CA THR A 456 -4.71 -26.42 15.78
C THR A 456 -6.20 -26.46 15.39
N THR A 457 -7.12 -26.31 16.36
CA THR A 457 -8.57 -26.48 16.13
C THR A 457 -9.42 -25.30 16.57
N LEU A 458 -8.84 -24.33 17.30
CA LEU A 458 -9.53 -23.10 17.68
C LEU A 458 -9.79 -22.21 16.45
N TYR A 459 -11.08 -22.03 16.12
CA TYR A 459 -11.53 -21.07 15.12
C TYR A 459 -12.29 -19.92 15.82
N CYS A 460 -11.64 -18.76 15.90
CA CYS A 460 -12.22 -17.54 16.48
C CYS A 460 -12.39 -16.47 15.37
N PRO A 461 -13.52 -16.48 14.64
CA PRO A 461 -13.77 -15.53 13.57
C PRO A 461 -13.98 -14.11 14.11
N CYS A 462 -13.46 -13.12 13.40
CA CYS A 462 -13.64 -11.71 13.76
C CYS A 462 -15.06 -11.23 13.42
N SER A 463 -15.69 -10.45 14.31
CA SER A 463 -16.93 -9.72 13.99
C SER A 463 -16.69 -8.51 13.07
N GLU A 464 -15.46 -7.99 13.10
CA GLU A 464 -14.95 -6.89 12.30
C GLU A 464 -13.59 -7.36 11.77
N ILE A 465 -13.51 -7.68 10.48
CA ILE A 465 -12.34 -8.33 9.84
C ILE A 465 -11.23 -7.35 9.47
N SER A 466 -11.46 -6.05 9.68
CA SER A 466 -10.62 -4.94 9.21
C SER A 466 -10.62 -3.86 10.29
N ILE A 467 -9.46 -3.57 10.87
CA ILE A 467 -9.34 -2.61 11.99
C ILE A 467 -8.23 -1.61 11.66
N PRO A 468 -8.50 -0.29 11.66
CA PRO A 468 -7.45 0.71 11.42
C PRO A 468 -6.31 0.63 12.44
N ASN A 469 -5.07 0.75 11.99
CA ASN A 469 -3.86 0.66 12.82
C ASN A 469 -3.91 1.54 14.08
N LYS A 470 -4.49 2.75 14.01
CA LYS A 470 -4.72 3.66 15.15
C LYS A 470 -5.54 3.11 16.32
N VAL A 471 -6.21 1.97 16.16
CA VAL A 471 -7.00 1.34 17.24
C VAL A 471 -6.09 0.59 18.23
N PHE A 472 -4.94 0.08 17.77
CA PHE A 472 -4.02 -0.74 18.56
C PHE A 472 -2.58 -0.23 18.58
N LEU A 473 -2.19 0.68 17.68
CA LEU A 473 -0.89 1.35 17.68
C LEU A 473 -0.98 2.79 18.16
N ASN A 474 0.12 3.28 18.72
CA ASN A 474 0.37 4.68 19.00
C ASN A 474 1.81 5.03 18.59
N VAL A 475 1.99 5.41 17.32
CA VAL A 475 3.28 5.80 16.77
C VAL A 475 3.51 7.29 17.04
N THR A 476 4.70 7.64 17.54
CA THR A 476 5.15 9.03 17.70
C THR A 476 6.58 9.17 17.20
N PHE A 477 6.91 10.26 16.51
CA PHE A 477 8.26 10.54 16.02
C PHE A 477 8.87 11.75 16.73
N VAL A 478 10.21 11.82 16.75
CA VAL A 478 10.98 12.96 17.22
C VAL A 478 12.03 13.28 16.16
N LEU A 479 12.04 14.52 15.68
CA LEU A 479 13.04 14.97 14.70
C LEU A 479 14.41 15.14 15.37
N HIS A 480 15.48 15.08 14.57
CA HIS A 480 16.81 15.42 15.05
C HIS A 480 16.84 16.84 15.65
N GLN A 481 17.51 17.01 16.79
CA GLN A 481 17.54 18.25 17.59
C GLN A 481 17.86 19.55 16.83
N VAL A 482 18.50 19.47 15.66
CA VAL A 482 18.72 20.61 14.76
C VAL A 482 17.39 21.27 14.34
N CYS A 483 16.34 20.49 14.16
CA CYS A 483 15.02 20.94 13.73
C CYS A 483 14.20 21.62 14.84
N SER A 484 14.64 21.50 16.09
CA SER A 484 14.07 22.20 17.25
C SER A 484 15.03 23.25 17.84
N SER A 485 16.10 23.60 17.11
CA SER A 485 17.15 24.53 17.58
C SER A 485 16.97 25.95 17.05
N ASP A 486 17.62 26.92 17.71
CA ASP A 486 17.60 28.33 17.28
C ASP A 486 18.14 28.54 15.85
N LEU A 487 18.95 27.60 15.34
CA LEU A 487 19.53 27.61 13.99
C LEU A 487 18.49 27.56 12.87
N VAL A 488 17.28 27.10 13.15
CA VAL A 488 16.13 27.09 12.21
C VAL A 488 15.02 28.06 12.63
N SER A 489 15.24 28.85 13.69
CA SER A 489 14.24 29.79 14.19
C SER A 489 13.99 30.97 13.24
N LEU A 490 12.76 31.46 13.21
CA LEU A 490 12.41 32.67 12.45
C LEU A 490 13.20 33.89 12.93
N GLU A 491 13.45 34.03 14.23
CA GLU A 491 14.22 35.15 14.80
C GLU A 491 15.65 35.18 14.23
N TRP A 492 16.35 34.04 14.23
CA TRP A 492 17.69 33.93 13.64
C TRP A 492 17.69 34.23 12.14
N LEU A 493 16.74 33.65 11.40
CA LEU A 493 16.63 33.84 9.96
C LEU A 493 16.30 35.29 9.59
N HIS A 494 15.49 36.00 10.39
CA HIS A 494 15.23 37.43 10.20
C HIS A 494 16.46 38.29 10.54
N TYR A 495 17.17 37.98 11.62
CA TYR A 495 18.42 38.67 11.97
C TYR A 495 19.46 38.54 10.85
N LEU A 496 19.73 37.32 10.36
CA LEU A 496 20.65 37.08 9.24
C LEU A 496 20.28 37.83 7.96
N ARG A 497 18.98 38.00 7.68
CA ARG A 497 18.47 38.74 6.52
C ARG A 497 18.55 40.26 6.66
N SER A 498 18.70 40.79 7.87
CA SER A 498 18.87 42.24 8.10
C SER A 498 20.27 42.74 7.70
N PHE A 499 21.19 41.83 7.40
CA PHE A 499 22.50 42.11 6.84
C PHE A 499 22.38 42.82 5.48
N ASP A 500 22.80 44.09 5.43
CA ASP A 500 23.06 44.79 4.17
C ASP A 500 24.53 44.58 3.75
N PRO A 501 24.79 43.93 2.59
CA PRO A 501 26.15 43.78 2.06
C PRO A 501 26.88 45.11 1.83
N THR A 502 26.21 46.26 1.72
CA THR A 502 26.87 47.56 1.52
C THR A 502 27.73 48.03 2.71
N HIS A 503 27.58 47.39 3.87
CA HIS A 503 28.43 47.61 5.04
C HIS A 503 29.71 46.73 5.06
N LEU A 504 29.90 45.88 4.05
CA LEU A 504 31.17 45.17 3.83
C LEU A 504 32.24 46.09 3.22
N SER A 505 33.52 45.70 3.33
CA SER A 505 34.61 46.43 2.67
C SER A 505 34.58 46.21 1.15
N PRO A 506 35.13 47.15 0.34
CA PRO A 506 35.27 46.96 -1.11
C PRO A 506 36.02 45.67 -1.49
N GLU A 507 36.97 45.24 -0.65
CA GLU A 507 37.74 44.01 -0.86
C GLU A 507 36.86 42.76 -0.74
N SER A 508 35.92 42.75 0.21
CA SER A 508 34.87 41.74 0.32
C SER A 508 33.72 41.88 -0.71
N ASP A 509 33.79 42.86 -1.61
CA ASP A 509 32.96 42.95 -2.83
C ASP A 509 33.74 42.64 -4.12
N THR A 510 35.01 42.21 -4.02
CA THR A 510 35.76 41.68 -5.17
C THR A 510 35.17 40.38 -5.73
N LEU A 511 35.50 40.07 -6.98
CA LEU A 511 35.11 38.84 -7.68
C LEU A 511 35.49 37.55 -6.92
N PHE A 512 36.52 37.63 -6.06
CA PHE A 512 37.06 36.53 -5.25
C PHE A 512 36.43 36.42 -3.85
N SER A 513 35.45 37.26 -3.51
CA SER A 513 34.82 37.25 -2.19
C SER A 513 33.99 35.99 -1.94
N GLN A 514 34.46 35.18 -1.00
CA GLN A 514 33.79 33.97 -0.51
C GLN A 514 33.19 34.19 0.90
N ASP A 515 32.81 35.42 1.23
CA ASP A 515 32.32 35.79 2.57
C ASP A 515 31.03 35.02 2.91
N PHE A 516 31.10 34.17 3.95
CA PHE A 516 29.96 33.36 4.40
C PHE A 516 28.71 34.20 4.69
N ARG A 517 28.86 35.47 5.11
CA ARG A 517 27.72 36.33 5.49
C ARG A 517 26.78 36.63 4.32
N LYS A 518 27.29 36.57 3.09
CA LYS A 518 26.51 36.70 1.85
C LYS A 518 25.58 35.51 1.59
N ILE A 519 25.93 34.31 2.07
CA ILE A 519 25.15 33.08 1.85
C ILE A 519 24.46 32.53 3.11
N GLY A 520 24.86 32.98 4.31
CA GLY A 520 24.42 32.40 5.58
C GLY A 520 22.89 32.37 5.77
N ALA A 521 22.20 33.45 5.40
CA ALA A 521 20.73 33.49 5.43
C ALA A 521 20.09 32.38 4.58
N SER A 522 20.61 32.12 3.38
CA SER A 522 20.14 31.01 2.52
C SER A 522 20.52 29.64 3.07
N TYR A 523 21.72 29.49 3.63
CA TYR A 523 22.19 28.23 4.22
C TYR A 523 21.28 27.75 5.36
N PHE A 524 21.06 28.61 6.38
CA PHE A 524 20.18 28.26 7.51
C PHE A 524 18.72 28.15 7.07
N GLN A 525 18.32 28.87 6.02
CA GLN A 525 16.98 28.72 5.47
C GLN A 525 16.75 27.37 4.80
N LEU A 526 17.74 26.84 4.06
CA LEU A 526 17.66 25.50 3.48
C LEU A 526 17.59 24.44 4.59
N LEU A 527 18.36 24.59 5.67
CA LEU A 527 18.28 23.72 6.85
C LEU A 527 16.87 23.69 7.46
N ALA A 528 16.24 24.86 7.67
CA ALA A 528 14.87 24.96 8.17
C ALA A 528 13.85 24.34 7.19
N THR A 529 14.04 24.51 5.89
CA THR A 529 13.24 23.85 4.85
C THR A 529 13.33 22.33 4.95
N PHE A 530 14.53 21.75 5.09
CA PHE A 530 14.69 20.29 5.22
C PHE A 530 14.00 19.74 6.46
N CYS A 531 14.07 20.45 7.59
CA CYS A 531 13.35 20.08 8.80
C CYS A 531 11.82 20.07 8.61
N SER A 532 11.26 21.13 7.99
CA SER A 532 9.82 21.22 7.72
C SER A 532 9.33 20.17 6.72
N LEU A 533 10.14 19.85 5.69
CA LEU A 533 9.81 18.79 4.74
C LEU A 533 9.89 17.38 5.36
N ALA A 534 10.85 17.15 6.26
CA ALA A 534 10.96 15.89 6.99
C ALA A 534 9.77 15.70 7.95
N GLU A 535 9.39 16.75 8.69
CA GLU A 535 8.21 16.76 9.55
C GLU A 535 6.93 16.41 8.77
N MET A 536 6.69 17.11 7.66
CA MET A 536 5.52 16.87 6.81
C MET A 536 5.50 15.46 6.23
N ASN A 537 6.64 14.99 5.72
CA ASN A 537 6.74 13.64 5.15
C ASN A 537 6.41 12.54 6.17
N ILE A 538 6.93 12.66 7.40
CA ILE A 538 6.66 11.69 8.46
C ILE A 538 5.21 11.81 8.96
N ALA A 539 4.67 13.03 9.10
CA ALA A 539 3.28 13.25 9.51
C ALA A 539 2.26 12.72 8.48
N ASP A 540 2.50 12.94 7.19
CA ASP A 540 1.67 12.41 6.10
C ASP A 540 1.72 10.87 6.06
N ALA A 541 2.93 10.30 6.10
CA ALA A 541 3.12 8.85 6.13
C ALA A 541 2.49 8.21 7.38
N GLN A 542 2.65 8.84 8.55
CA GLN A 542 2.01 8.42 9.81
C GLN A 542 0.48 8.49 9.69
N HIS A 543 -0.08 9.55 9.11
CA HIS A 543 -1.53 9.67 8.90
C HIS A 543 -2.06 8.55 8.00
N VAL A 544 -1.37 8.24 6.89
CA VAL A 544 -1.73 7.11 6.03
C VAL A 544 -1.62 5.80 6.81
N PHE A 545 -0.44 5.50 7.37
CA PHE A 545 -0.17 4.26 8.11
C PHE A 545 -1.17 3.99 9.24
N MET A 546 -1.54 5.02 10.00
CA MET A 546 -2.47 4.91 11.14
C MET A 546 -3.93 4.72 10.70
N ASN A 547 -4.28 5.06 9.44
CA ASN A 547 -5.59 4.81 8.85
C ASN A 547 -5.64 3.52 8.00
N THR A 548 -4.50 3.00 7.55
CA THR A 548 -4.40 1.68 6.90
C THR A 548 -5.08 0.62 7.76
N GLU A 549 -5.87 -0.23 7.12
CA GLU A 549 -6.63 -1.30 7.78
C GLU A 549 -5.78 -2.56 7.96
N PHE A 550 -5.71 -3.06 9.20
CA PHE A 550 -5.18 -4.38 9.53
C PHE A 550 -6.27 -5.42 9.34
N THR A 551 -6.11 -6.29 8.32
CA THR A 551 -7.10 -7.29 7.91
C THR A 551 -6.78 -8.67 8.46
N ASN A 552 -7.74 -9.31 9.13
CA ASN A 552 -7.64 -10.71 9.57
C ASN A 552 -9.05 -11.33 9.71
N ASP A 553 -9.28 -12.49 9.07
CA ASP A 553 -10.57 -13.22 9.16
C ASP A 553 -10.78 -13.89 10.53
N ARG A 554 -9.70 -14.06 11.30
CA ARG A 554 -9.65 -14.72 12.61
C ARG A 554 -8.74 -13.95 13.55
N VAL A 555 -8.99 -14.04 14.85
CA VAL A 555 -8.08 -13.47 15.86
C VAL A 555 -6.72 -14.19 15.77
N PRO A 556 -5.61 -13.49 15.47
CA PRO A 556 -4.27 -14.08 15.43
C PRO A 556 -3.75 -14.38 16.84
N SER A 557 -2.80 -15.32 16.95
CA SER A 557 -2.08 -15.54 18.20
C SER A 557 -1.24 -14.30 18.55
N ARG A 558 -0.96 -14.10 19.84
CA ARG A 558 -0.17 -12.95 20.30
C ARG A 558 1.19 -12.84 19.59
N SER A 559 1.92 -13.95 19.49
CA SER A 559 3.19 -14.01 18.75
C SER A 559 3.07 -13.62 17.26
N ARG A 560 1.97 -14.00 16.59
CA ARG A 560 1.71 -13.64 15.19
C ARG A 560 1.33 -12.18 15.05
N PHE A 561 0.51 -11.66 15.98
CA PHE A 561 0.13 -10.26 16.03
C PHE A 561 1.34 -9.35 16.25
N ASP A 562 2.21 -9.69 17.20
CA ASP A 562 3.44 -8.95 17.48
C ASP A 562 4.37 -8.95 16.25
N GLN A 563 4.59 -10.12 15.62
CA GLN A 563 5.42 -10.24 14.40
C GLN A 563 4.85 -9.48 13.19
N GLN A 564 3.54 -9.55 12.95
CA GLN A 564 2.88 -8.79 11.87
C GLN A 564 3.01 -7.28 12.12
N THR A 565 2.84 -6.85 13.38
CA THR A 565 2.97 -5.46 13.78
C THR A 565 4.39 -4.93 13.58
N GLU A 566 5.41 -5.71 13.94
CA GLU A 566 6.81 -5.36 13.74
C GLU A 566 7.15 -5.23 12.24
N ALA A 567 6.72 -6.17 11.39
CA ALA A 567 6.93 -6.10 9.95
C ALA A 567 6.26 -4.87 9.31
N MET A 568 5.02 -4.55 9.72
CA MET A 568 4.32 -3.34 9.28
C MET A 568 5.05 -2.06 9.71
N MET A 569 5.60 -2.02 10.93
CA MET A 569 6.36 -0.87 11.45
C MET A 569 7.69 -0.67 10.71
N ILE A 570 8.42 -1.73 10.39
CA ILE A 570 9.66 -1.66 9.60
C ILE A 570 9.36 -1.12 8.20
N SER A 571 8.38 -1.72 7.51
CA SER A 571 7.95 -1.29 6.18
C SER A 571 7.50 0.19 6.17
N PHE A 572 6.79 0.64 7.20
CA PHE A 572 6.42 2.05 7.37
C PHE A 572 7.64 2.98 7.49
N ILE A 573 8.62 2.64 8.34
CA ILE A 573 9.83 3.44 8.55
C ILE A 573 10.65 3.55 7.26
N ASP A 574 10.91 2.42 6.61
CA ASP A 574 11.74 2.39 5.41
C ASP A 574 11.07 3.11 4.23
N THR A 575 9.79 2.85 3.97
CA THR A 575 9.02 3.57 2.92
C THR A 575 9.06 5.08 3.17
N THR A 576 8.84 5.53 4.41
CA THR A 576 8.88 6.95 4.78
C THR A 576 10.25 7.59 4.49
N ARG A 577 11.34 6.85 4.75
CA ARG A 577 12.72 7.28 4.47
C ARG A 577 12.98 7.37 2.96
N TYR A 578 12.58 6.37 2.19
CA TYR A 578 12.79 6.35 0.73
C TYR A 578 12.06 7.50 0.03
N ASP A 579 10.79 7.75 0.40
CA ASP A 579 9.97 8.85 -0.13
C ASP A 579 10.64 10.22 0.03
N PHE A 580 11.23 10.48 1.20
CA PHE A 580 11.95 11.71 1.48
C PHE A 580 13.22 11.84 0.64
N VAL A 581 14.01 10.76 0.56
CA VAL A 581 15.27 10.72 -0.22
C VAL A 581 15.00 10.90 -1.71
N GLN A 582 13.97 10.26 -2.28
CA GLN A 582 13.58 10.48 -3.67
C GLN A 582 13.18 11.94 -3.93
N THR A 583 12.25 12.48 -3.13
CA THR A 583 11.80 13.89 -3.23
C THR A 583 12.98 14.87 -3.21
N PHE A 584 13.94 14.61 -2.32
CA PHE A 584 15.16 15.40 -2.21
C PHE A 584 16.09 15.27 -3.42
N ASN A 585 16.38 14.05 -3.89
CA ASN A 585 17.29 13.81 -5.02
C ASN A 585 16.78 14.43 -6.32
N TRP A 586 15.47 14.34 -6.58
CA TRP A 586 14.80 15.07 -7.66
C TRP A 586 15.03 16.58 -7.57
N THR A 587 14.82 17.15 -6.39
CA THR A 587 14.97 18.59 -6.18
C THR A 587 16.42 19.03 -6.36
N LYS A 588 17.38 18.28 -5.80
CA LYS A 588 18.83 18.49 -5.97
C LYS A 588 19.24 18.47 -7.44
N LEU A 589 18.77 17.49 -8.23
CA LEU A 589 19.08 17.39 -9.65
C LEU A 589 18.74 18.70 -10.36
N ILE A 590 17.47 19.07 -10.32
CA ILE A 590 16.92 20.09 -11.20
C ILE A 590 17.41 21.50 -10.89
N PHE A 591 17.52 21.90 -9.63
CA PHE A 591 18.02 23.24 -9.32
C PHE A 591 19.51 23.41 -9.64
N LEU A 592 20.29 22.32 -9.66
CA LEU A 592 21.72 22.35 -9.97
C LEU A 592 22.03 22.13 -11.47
N THR A 593 21.26 21.31 -12.20
CA THR A 593 21.48 21.03 -13.64
C THR A 593 20.61 21.84 -14.59
N SER A 594 19.60 22.57 -14.11
CA SER A 594 18.87 23.54 -14.94
C SER A 594 19.58 24.91 -15.05
N TYR A 595 20.74 25.07 -14.40
CA TYR A 595 21.60 26.27 -14.44
C TYR A 595 20.86 27.60 -14.23
N LEU A 596 19.90 27.63 -13.30
CA LEU A 596 19.06 28.79 -13.05
C LEU A 596 19.82 29.90 -12.29
N TYR A 597 19.56 31.17 -12.60
CA TYR A 597 20.14 32.30 -11.85
C TYR A 597 19.74 32.23 -10.38
N ASN A 598 20.70 32.39 -9.47
CA ASN A 598 20.40 32.71 -8.08
C ASN A 598 20.67 34.19 -7.78
N GLY A 599 19.90 34.76 -6.84
CA GLY A 599 19.97 36.16 -6.44
C GLY A 599 21.24 36.56 -5.68
N LEU A 600 22.09 35.58 -5.36
CA LEU A 600 23.40 35.77 -4.72
C LEU A 600 24.56 35.78 -5.73
N ASN A 601 24.28 35.58 -7.03
CA ASN A 601 25.25 35.48 -8.12
C ASN A 601 26.36 34.41 -7.88
N THR A 602 26.07 33.31 -7.18
CA THR A 602 27.10 32.27 -6.89
C THR A 602 27.36 31.31 -8.06
N ASN A 603 26.52 31.30 -9.09
CA ASN A 603 26.75 30.50 -10.31
C ASN A 603 27.06 31.35 -11.56
N VAL A 604 26.95 32.67 -11.48
CA VAL A 604 26.98 33.56 -12.65
C VAL A 604 27.55 34.93 -12.32
N ASP A 605 28.46 35.37 -13.18
CA ASP A 605 29.01 36.71 -13.19
C ASP A 605 28.30 37.54 -14.28
N ILE A 606 27.90 38.76 -13.92
CA ILE A 606 27.11 39.65 -14.77
C ILE A 606 27.85 40.98 -14.89
N SER A 607 28.10 41.41 -16.12
CA SER A 607 28.82 42.66 -16.43
C SER A 607 28.21 43.38 -17.62
N THR A 608 28.68 44.60 -17.90
CA THR A 608 28.38 45.29 -19.16
C THR A 608 29.60 45.35 -20.06
N ASP A 609 29.40 45.14 -21.36
CA ASP A 609 30.43 45.29 -22.39
C ASP A 609 30.72 46.76 -22.73
N GLU A 610 31.71 46.99 -23.61
CA GLU A 610 32.10 48.32 -24.09
C GLU A 610 30.95 49.05 -24.82
N HIS A 611 29.98 48.32 -25.38
CA HIS A 611 28.77 48.85 -26.02
C HIS A 611 27.57 48.96 -25.05
N SER A 612 27.77 48.77 -23.74
CA SER A 612 26.72 48.77 -22.72
C SER A 612 25.65 47.66 -22.85
N GLN A 613 25.94 46.57 -23.55
CA GLN A 613 25.14 45.33 -23.52
C GLN A 613 25.46 44.51 -22.26
N VAL A 614 24.49 43.72 -21.79
CA VAL A 614 24.69 42.83 -20.63
C VAL A 614 25.37 41.54 -21.09
N ILE A 615 26.53 41.23 -20.52
CA ILE A 615 27.24 39.95 -20.69
C ILE A 615 27.05 39.12 -19.42
N THR A 616 26.85 37.82 -19.60
CA THR A 616 26.65 36.85 -18.53
C THR A 616 27.57 35.65 -18.75
N SER A 617 28.38 35.31 -17.76
CA SER A 617 29.29 34.15 -17.80
C SER A 617 29.14 33.32 -16.54
N PHE A 618 29.27 32.00 -16.66
CA PHE A 618 29.26 31.12 -15.50
C PHE A 618 30.45 31.38 -14.58
N ARG A 619 30.19 31.35 -13.27
CA ARG A 619 31.22 31.57 -12.26
C ARG A 619 32.23 30.42 -12.22
N LYS A 620 33.49 30.80 -12.02
CA LYS A 620 34.61 29.89 -11.72
C LYS A 620 35.04 30.10 -10.28
N TYR A 621 35.40 29.02 -9.60
CA TYR A 621 35.92 29.02 -8.24
C TYR A 621 37.36 28.52 -8.22
N ASP A 622 38.25 29.30 -7.63
CA ASP A 622 39.61 28.88 -7.35
C ASP A 622 39.64 28.00 -6.08
N ILE A 623 40.17 26.78 -6.21
CA ILE A 623 40.25 25.82 -5.11
C ILE A 623 41.58 26.05 -4.39
N VAL A 624 41.50 26.79 -3.28
CA VAL A 624 42.62 27.08 -2.37
C VAL A 624 42.78 25.92 -1.37
N SER A 625 43.98 25.34 -1.29
CA SER A 625 44.26 24.23 -0.36
C SER A 625 45.26 24.58 0.75
N VAL A 626 46.09 25.60 0.58
CA VAL A 626 47.11 26.02 1.55
C VAL A 626 47.20 27.56 1.63
N ILE A 627 47.43 28.07 2.84
CA ILE A 627 47.93 29.42 3.10
C ILE A 627 49.36 29.28 3.63
N GLU A 628 50.33 29.81 2.90
CA GLU A 628 51.69 30.01 3.40
C GLU A 628 51.97 31.52 3.43
N ASP A 629 52.54 32.02 4.54
CA ASP A 629 52.90 33.43 4.76
C ASP A 629 51.82 34.47 4.38
N GLY A 630 50.55 34.13 4.60
CA GLY A 630 49.40 35.00 4.34
C GLY A 630 48.90 35.01 2.88
N PHE A 631 49.57 34.31 1.96
CA PHE A 631 49.14 34.19 0.57
C PHE A 631 48.34 32.89 0.34
N MET A 632 47.21 33.00 -0.37
CA MET A 632 46.42 31.85 -0.80
C MET A 632 47.01 31.25 -2.07
N ILE A 633 47.36 29.96 -2.04
CA ILE A 633 47.83 29.23 -3.22
C ILE A 633 46.67 28.35 -3.75
N ALA A 634 46.19 28.68 -4.95
CA ALA A 634 45.21 27.88 -5.67
C ALA A 634 45.92 26.82 -6.53
N TYR A 635 45.51 25.55 -6.40
CA TYR A 635 46.11 24.43 -7.15
C TYR A 635 45.21 23.92 -8.28
N SER A 636 43.93 24.27 -8.27
CA SER A 636 42.96 23.94 -9.32
C SER A 636 41.84 24.97 -9.36
N THR A 637 41.07 24.97 -10.45
CA THR A 637 39.86 25.79 -10.60
C THR A 637 38.71 24.89 -11.02
N CYS A 638 37.52 25.12 -10.48
CA CYS A 638 36.30 24.46 -10.93
C CYS A 638 35.34 25.49 -11.54
N ASN A 639 34.43 25.01 -12.41
CA ASN A 639 33.51 25.87 -13.15
C ASN A 639 32.07 25.37 -12.98
N CYS A 640 31.15 26.28 -12.67
CA CYS A 640 29.75 25.96 -12.49
C CYS A 640 29.03 25.43 -13.75
N VAL A 641 29.62 25.55 -14.95
CA VAL A 641 29.13 24.84 -16.16
C VAL A 641 29.32 23.33 -16.03
N THR A 642 30.53 22.91 -15.69
CA THR A 642 30.99 21.53 -15.84
C THR A 642 30.75 20.71 -14.59
N GLU A 643 30.80 21.37 -13.43
CA GLU A 643 30.73 20.74 -12.11
C GLU A 643 29.72 21.46 -11.18
N PRO A 644 28.47 21.74 -11.60
CA PRO A 644 27.52 22.51 -10.79
C PRO A 644 27.20 21.92 -9.40
N VAL A 645 27.41 20.61 -9.23
CA VAL A 645 27.15 19.86 -7.99
C VAL A 645 28.38 19.75 -7.08
N THR A 646 29.59 19.63 -7.65
CA THR A 646 30.84 19.38 -6.92
C THR A 646 31.75 20.60 -6.81
N CYS A 647 31.55 21.62 -7.66
CA CYS A 647 32.32 22.84 -7.61
C CYS A 647 31.90 23.69 -6.40
N SER A 648 32.85 23.87 -5.48
CA SER A 648 32.70 24.72 -4.30
C SER A 648 34.05 25.28 -3.88
N ALA A 649 34.00 26.35 -3.09
CA ALA A 649 35.14 26.91 -2.40
C ALA A 649 34.89 26.95 -0.87
N ILE A 650 35.97 27.11 -0.08
CA ILE A 650 35.88 27.17 1.38
C ILE A 650 35.56 28.62 1.78
N PRO A 651 34.38 28.92 2.34
CA PRO A 651 34.01 30.29 2.64
C PRO A 651 34.93 30.89 3.70
N SER A 652 35.28 32.16 3.49
CA SER A 652 36.03 32.97 4.44
C SER A 652 35.07 33.72 5.35
N LEU A 653 35.47 33.92 6.62
CA LEU A 653 34.78 34.78 7.56
C LEU A 653 35.75 35.84 8.07
N TYR A 654 35.54 37.10 7.70
CA TYR A 654 36.36 38.23 8.12
C TYR A 654 36.02 38.63 9.56
N ILE A 655 36.98 38.50 10.47
CA ILE A 655 36.76 38.66 11.93
C ILE A 655 36.99 40.10 12.40
N ASN A 656 37.80 40.88 11.68
CA ASN A 656 38.15 42.25 12.05
C ASN A 656 38.01 43.19 10.84
N THR A 657 37.26 44.28 10.99
CA THR A 657 37.07 45.31 9.95
C THR A 657 37.64 46.68 10.33
N SER A 658 38.25 46.83 11.51
CA SER A 658 38.65 48.13 12.06
C SER A 658 40.13 48.54 11.85
N ASP A 659 41.03 47.62 11.49
CA ASP A 659 42.47 47.93 11.27
C ASP A 659 42.97 47.40 9.91
N LEU A 660 42.78 48.21 8.86
CA LEU A 660 42.97 47.86 7.44
C LEU A 660 44.43 47.94 6.92
N ASN A 661 45.45 47.71 7.75
CA ASN A 661 46.85 47.90 7.32
C ASN A 661 47.89 46.89 7.83
N ASN A 662 47.54 45.90 8.66
CA ASN A 662 48.45 44.80 9.00
C ASN A 662 47.65 43.52 9.31
N ASN A 663 47.87 42.47 8.51
CA ASN A 663 47.43 41.09 8.71
C ASN A 663 45.93 40.90 8.94
N ASN A 664 45.16 40.80 7.85
CA ASN A 664 43.75 40.40 7.89
C ASN A 664 43.59 39.01 8.54
N GLU A 665 43.06 38.94 9.77
CA GLU A 665 42.63 37.68 10.39
C GLU A 665 41.27 37.24 9.82
N TYR A 666 41.29 36.18 9.01
CA TYR A 666 40.09 35.51 8.49
C TYR A 666 40.02 34.06 8.98
N LEU A 667 38.83 33.61 9.39
CA LEU A 667 38.60 32.21 9.69
C LEU A 667 38.24 31.46 8.40
N LEU A 668 39.01 30.44 8.04
CA LEU A 668 38.59 29.46 7.04
C LEU A 668 37.65 28.43 7.68
N PHE A 669 36.37 28.44 7.31
CA PHE A 669 35.43 27.41 7.71
C PHE A 669 35.63 26.15 6.85
N LYS A 670 36.70 25.37 7.11
CA LYS A 670 37.04 24.10 6.41
C LYS A 670 35.97 22.99 6.48
N ILE A 671 34.83 23.28 7.10
CA ILE A 671 33.70 22.38 7.35
C ILE A 671 32.45 22.84 6.55
N LEU A 672 32.44 24.09 6.07
CA LEU A 672 31.42 24.67 5.20
C LEU A 672 31.92 24.77 3.77
N HIS A 673 30.99 24.81 2.82
CA HIS A 673 31.26 24.94 1.40
C HIS A 673 30.35 26.01 0.78
N LEU A 674 30.93 26.88 -0.05
CA LEU A 674 30.22 27.82 -0.89
C LEU A 674 30.22 27.23 -2.31
N GLY A 675 29.12 26.57 -2.67
CA GLY A 675 28.94 25.92 -3.97
C GLY A 675 28.38 26.87 -5.03
N CYS A 676 28.22 26.36 -6.25
CA CYS A 676 27.56 27.07 -7.35
C CYS A 676 26.15 27.58 -6.99
N SER A 677 25.43 26.91 -6.10
CA SER A 677 24.27 27.50 -5.41
C SER A 677 24.35 27.27 -3.89
N PRO A 678 23.61 28.06 -3.09
CA PRO A 678 23.42 27.78 -1.66
C PRO A 678 23.07 26.32 -1.36
N LEU A 679 22.26 25.66 -2.21
CA LEU A 679 21.91 24.25 -2.10
C LEU A 679 23.12 23.33 -2.31
N SER A 680 23.93 23.50 -3.35
CA SER A 680 25.13 22.65 -3.51
C SER A 680 26.15 22.88 -2.39
N GLY A 681 26.36 24.14 -1.96
CA GLY A 681 27.21 24.46 -0.82
C GLY A 681 26.72 23.83 0.50
N PHE A 682 25.41 23.91 0.76
CA PHE A 682 24.78 23.28 1.92
C PHE A 682 25.03 21.75 1.95
N LEU A 683 24.83 21.08 0.81
CA LEU A 683 24.96 19.62 0.71
C LEU A 683 26.40 19.10 0.77
N MET A 684 27.39 19.93 0.45
CA MET A 684 28.81 19.59 0.61
C MET A 684 29.33 19.87 2.03
N SER A 685 28.62 20.69 2.81
CA SER A 685 29.01 21.07 4.17
C SER A 685 28.82 19.93 5.17
N ARG A 686 29.79 19.72 6.07
CA ARG A 686 29.69 18.70 7.12
C ARG A 686 28.94 19.25 8.34
N THR A 687 28.25 18.40 9.08
CA THR A 687 27.35 18.81 10.19
C THR A 687 28.02 19.00 11.56
N ARG A 688 29.30 18.59 11.71
CA ARG A 688 29.99 18.52 13.02
C ARG A 688 30.11 19.87 13.75
N TRP A 689 30.13 21.00 13.03
CA TRP A 689 30.26 22.33 13.62
C TRP A 689 28.98 22.81 14.34
N TRP A 690 27.82 22.17 14.13
CA TRP A 690 26.59 22.49 14.87
C TRP A 690 26.73 22.26 16.39
N TYR A 691 27.69 21.43 16.80
CA TYR A 691 28.01 21.08 18.18
C TYR A 691 29.15 21.93 18.77
N ASP A 692 29.75 22.83 17.99
CA ASP A 692 30.94 23.59 18.39
C ASP A 692 30.58 25.04 18.75
N THR A 693 30.68 25.34 20.05
CA THR A 693 30.45 26.68 20.62
C THR A 693 31.29 27.78 19.95
N THR A 694 32.45 27.45 19.39
CA THR A 694 33.43 28.39 18.84
C THR A 694 32.96 28.95 17.51
N TYR A 695 32.60 28.05 16.57
CA TYR A 695 32.10 28.44 15.25
C TYR A 695 30.80 29.25 15.34
N MET A 696 29.87 28.86 16.22
CA MET A 696 28.62 29.60 16.44
C MET A 696 28.87 31.03 16.94
N LYS A 697 29.75 31.20 17.94
CA LYS A 697 30.11 32.52 18.46
C LYS A 697 30.80 33.40 17.41
N HIS A 698 31.65 32.85 16.55
CA HIS A 698 32.27 33.61 15.47
C HIS A 698 31.27 34.07 14.41
N ILE A 699 30.33 33.22 14.00
CA ILE A 699 29.23 33.63 13.10
C ILE A 699 28.41 34.75 13.75
N GLN A 700 27.98 34.58 15.00
CA GLN A 700 27.19 35.57 15.72
C GLN A 700 27.92 36.92 15.86
N ALA A 701 29.20 36.91 16.24
CA ALA A 701 30.01 38.11 16.42
C ALA A 701 30.20 38.88 15.10
N THR A 702 30.50 38.19 14.00
CA THR A 702 30.79 38.82 12.70
C THR A 702 29.56 39.35 11.97
N TYR A 703 28.36 38.83 12.27
CA TYR A 703 27.10 39.50 11.90
C TYR A 703 26.80 40.70 12.83
N SER A 704 27.05 40.58 14.14
CA SER A 704 26.83 41.68 15.11
C SER A 704 27.74 42.89 14.88
N MET A 705 28.92 42.69 14.30
CA MET A 705 29.83 43.75 13.86
C MET A 705 29.32 44.56 12.67
N VAL A 706 28.27 44.11 11.98
CA VAL A 706 27.74 44.76 10.76
C VAL A 706 26.27 45.18 10.95
N ILE A 707 25.47 44.37 11.65
CA ILE A 707 24.08 44.66 11.99
C ILE A 707 24.03 45.45 13.30
N HIS A 708 24.27 46.77 13.22
CA HIS A 708 24.28 47.64 14.40
C HIS A 708 22.89 48.02 14.94
N THR A 709 21.82 47.76 14.18
CA THR A 709 20.45 48.24 14.47
C THR A 709 19.55 47.22 15.16
N GLN A 710 19.97 45.95 15.26
CA GLN A 710 19.19 44.87 15.86
C GLN A 710 20.00 44.15 16.94
N ARG A 711 19.32 43.71 18.00
CA ARG A 711 19.95 42.87 19.03
C ARG A 711 20.16 41.47 18.46
N SER A 712 21.39 40.96 18.52
CA SER A 712 21.68 39.58 18.11
C SER A 712 20.89 38.57 18.96
N PRO A 713 20.18 37.60 18.33
CA PRO A 713 19.55 36.49 19.04
C PRO A 713 20.59 35.65 19.78
N ASN A 714 20.24 35.09 20.93
CA ASN A 714 21.11 34.12 21.61
C ASN A 714 20.94 32.75 20.96
N ILE A 715 22.03 32.08 20.60
CA ILE A 715 22.01 30.81 19.86
C ILE A 715 22.91 29.82 20.59
N GLU A 716 22.34 28.68 20.97
CA GLU A 716 23.09 27.61 21.62
C GLU A 716 23.47 26.51 20.60
N PRO A 717 24.66 25.89 20.71
CA PRO A 717 25.03 24.76 19.89
C PRO A 717 24.27 23.49 20.33
N LEU A 718 24.19 22.52 19.42
CA LEU A 718 23.47 21.26 19.64
C LEU A 718 24.13 20.40 20.74
N ASN A 719 23.34 19.60 21.43
CA ASN A 719 23.79 18.75 22.52
C ASN A 719 24.32 17.40 21.99
N ALA A 720 25.65 17.20 22.07
CA ALA A 720 26.31 15.99 21.59
C ALA A 720 26.00 14.71 22.40
N ASN A 721 25.31 14.81 23.55
CA ASN A 721 25.03 13.68 24.45
C ASN A 721 23.66 13.01 24.20
N ILE A 722 22.91 13.45 23.19
CA ILE A 722 21.64 12.82 22.79
C ILE A 722 21.94 11.71 21.76
N SER A 723 21.67 10.46 22.11
CA SER A 723 21.91 9.31 21.22
C SER A 723 21.00 9.34 19.99
N THR A 724 21.55 9.02 18.83
CA THR A 724 20.82 8.87 17.57
C THR A 724 20.74 7.39 17.17
N LEU A 725 19.77 7.03 16.33
CA LEU A 725 19.47 5.65 15.87
C LEU A 725 20.58 4.95 15.06
N PHE A 726 21.79 5.50 14.99
CA PHE A 726 22.92 4.99 14.19
C PHE A 726 24.07 4.49 15.09
N ASP A 727 23.74 3.58 16.02
CA ASP A 727 24.69 2.76 16.77
C ASP A 727 24.38 1.29 16.47
N ASP A 728 25.26 0.59 15.74
CA ASP A 728 24.96 -0.69 15.10
C ASP A 728 25.93 -1.80 15.53
N HIS A 729 25.43 -2.86 16.18
CA HIS A 729 26.27 -4.01 16.57
C HIS A 729 25.51 -5.31 16.93
N LYS A 730 25.93 -6.42 16.26
CA LYS A 730 25.78 -7.87 16.61
C LYS A 730 24.39 -8.52 16.32
N THR A 731 24.24 -9.84 16.15
CA THR A 731 24.95 -10.98 16.82
C THR A 731 24.93 -12.32 16.03
N GLU A 732 25.65 -13.32 16.55
CA GLU A 732 25.96 -14.68 16.05
C GLU A 732 24.96 -15.81 16.47
N ASP A 733 24.62 -16.70 15.51
CA ASP A 733 24.94 -18.17 15.45
C ASP A 733 24.20 -19.31 16.24
N LEU A 734 24.20 -20.53 15.63
CA LEU A 734 24.10 -21.94 16.15
C LEU A 734 22.79 -22.81 16.22
N LEU A 735 22.74 -23.87 15.36
CA LEU A 735 22.44 -25.35 15.55
C LEU A 735 21.10 -25.86 16.23
N GLY A 736 20.50 -27.05 15.98
CA GLY A 736 20.62 -28.15 14.98
C GLY A 736 20.12 -29.58 15.42
N SER A 737 19.38 -30.36 14.57
CA SER A 737 19.16 -31.87 14.56
C SER A 737 18.38 -32.60 15.73
N SER A 738 17.76 -33.81 15.67
CA SER A 738 17.30 -34.80 14.62
C SER A 738 16.52 -36.06 15.19
N SER A 739 15.70 -36.77 14.37
CA SER A 739 15.39 -38.26 14.35
C SER A 739 14.49 -38.96 15.44
N THR A 740 13.88 -40.18 15.35
CA THR A 740 13.31 -41.11 14.27
C THR A 740 12.50 -42.35 14.82
N GLY A 741 11.34 -42.73 14.20
CA GLY A 741 10.82 -44.12 13.98
C GLY A 741 10.00 -44.92 15.06
N VAL A 742 9.33 -46.10 14.85
CA VAL A 742 8.87 -46.93 13.67
C VAL A 742 7.86 -48.11 14.07
N ARG A 743 6.74 -48.33 13.31
CA ARG A 743 5.90 -49.56 12.94
C ARG A 743 5.22 -50.64 13.89
N SER A 744 3.88 -50.81 13.72
CA SER A 744 3.07 -52.07 13.43
C SER A 744 2.71 -53.15 14.53
N ARG A 745 1.87 -54.24 14.40
CA ARG A 745 1.13 -54.97 13.29
C ARG A 745 0.03 -56.04 13.72
N ASN A 746 -1.15 -56.08 13.04
CA ASN A 746 -2.12 -57.15 12.59
C ASN A 746 -2.62 -58.46 13.33
N PHE A 747 -3.96 -58.72 13.26
CA PHE A 747 -4.77 -60.01 13.06
C PHE A 747 -4.85 -61.15 14.15
N PRO A 748 -5.74 -62.21 14.10
CA PRO A 748 -7.02 -62.52 13.38
C PRO A 748 -8.23 -63.23 14.14
N ARG A 749 -9.36 -63.40 13.40
CA ARG A 749 -10.57 -64.32 13.40
C ARG A 749 -10.46 -65.79 13.95
N ASN A 750 -11.49 -66.66 14.18
CA ASN A 750 -12.99 -66.69 14.08
C ASN A 750 -13.62 -67.89 14.89
N ILE A 751 -14.95 -68.03 15.01
CA ILE A 751 -15.67 -69.20 15.64
C ILE A 751 -16.83 -69.72 14.73
N TYR A 752 -16.97 -71.05 14.53
CA TYR A 752 -17.99 -71.63 13.61
C TYR A 752 -18.90 -72.77 14.16
N ASP A 753 -18.48 -73.56 15.16
CA ASP A 753 -19.06 -74.90 15.42
C ASP A 753 -20.30 -74.99 16.34
N LYS A 754 -21.25 -74.04 16.28
CA LYS A 754 -22.44 -74.09 17.18
C LYS A 754 -23.84 -73.92 16.54
N ILE A 755 -23.96 -73.85 15.22
CA ILE A 755 -25.25 -73.58 14.54
C ILE A 755 -25.70 -74.77 13.69
N LYS A 756 -26.19 -75.85 14.34
CA LYS A 756 -26.91 -76.94 13.63
C LYS A 756 -28.22 -77.41 14.27
N ASN A 757 -28.42 -77.19 15.58
CA ASN A 757 -29.58 -77.70 16.33
C ASN A 757 -30.38 -76.58 17.02
N PHE A 758 -30.78 -75.51 16.30
CA PHE A 758 -31.50 -74.38 16.89
C PHE A 758 -33.01 -74.41 16.57
N ASN A 759 -33.85 -74.46 17.61
CA ASN A 759 -35.30 -74.34 17.51
C ASN A 759 -35.77 -73.19 18.42
N ILE A 760 -36.53 -72.22 17.88
CA ILE A 760 -36.76 -70.92 18.54
C ILE A 760 -38.14 -70.85 19.25
N TYR A 761 -39.04 -71.79 18.96
CA TYR A 761 -40.39 -71.87 19.55
C TYR A 761 -40.59 -73.19 20.30
N GLU A 762 -39.91 -73.36 21.43
CA GLU A 762 -40.01 -74.57 22.26
C GLU A 762 -41.09 -74.41 23.35
N ILE A 763 -42.07 -75.31 23.34
CA ILE A 763 -43.09 -75.49 24.40
C ILE A 763 -43.30 -77.00 24.52
N GLU A 764 -43.15 -77.56 25.72
CA GLU A 764 -43.38 -78.99 25.98
C GLU A 764 -44.80 -79.40 25.58
N SER A 765 -44.89 -80.34 24.63
CA SER A 765 -46.13 -80.88 24.11
C SER A 765 -45.86 -82.28 23.56
N THR A 766 -46.66 -83.26 23.95
CA THR A 766 -46.54 -84.67 23.52
C THR A 766 -47.21 -84.95 22.17
N ASP A 767 -47.71 -83.94 21.46
CA ASP A 767 -48.38 -84.07 20.16
C ASP A 767 -47.42 -83.79 18.99
N ASN A 768 -47.20 -84.81 18.15
CA ASN A 768 -46.38 -84.74 16.94
C ASN A 768 -46.82 -83.65 15.94
N THR A 769 -48.10 -83.26 15.93
CA THR A 769 -48.60 -82.19 15.04
C THR A 769 -48.13 -80.81 15.51
N HIS A 770 -48.02 -80.58 16.83
CA HIS A 770 -47.54 -79.34 17.42
C HIS A 770 -46.04 -79.13 17.18
N ILE A 771 -45.22 -80.19 17.35
CA ILE A 771 -43.77 -80.13 17.10
C ILE A 771 -43.47 -79.76 15.63
N ARG A 772 -44.20 -80.36 14.68
CA ARG A 772 -44.04 -80.05 13.25
C ARG A 772 -44.46 -78.61 12.91
N GLN A 773 -45.43 -78.04 13.66
CA GLN A 773 -45.86 -76.66 13.51
C GLN A 773 -44.85 -75.66 14.12
N GLN A 774 -44.21 -76.00 15.24
CA GLN A 774 -43.10 -75.22 15.84
C GLN A 774 -41.90 -75.12 14.88
N GLN A 775 -41.50 -76.22 14.23
CA GLN A 775 -40.41 -76.22 13.25
C GLN A 775 -40.71 -75.33 12.03
N ILE A 776 -41.97 -75.23 11.61
CA ILE A 776 -42.40 -74.32 10.53
C ILE A 776 -42.32 -72.85 11.00
N TYR A 777 -42.74 -72.54 12.24
CA TYR A 777 -42.58 -71.20 12.81
C TYR A 777 -41.12 -70.77 12.88
N THR A 778 -40.21 -71.65 13.35
CA THR A 778 -38.77 -71.38 13.37
C THR A 778 -38.22 -71.09 11.96
N LYS A 779 -38.63 -71.84 10.93
CA LYS A 779 -38.18 -71.62 9.54
C LYS A 779 -38.71 -70.32 8.92
N VAL A 780 -39.99 -70.00 9.10
CA VAL A 780 -40.60 -68.75 8.60
C VAL A 780 -40.02 -67.54 9.33
N TYR A 781 -39.76 -67.65 10.63
CA TYR A 781 -39.05 -66.66 11.42
C TYR A 781 -37.65 -66.40 10.88
N LEU A 782 -36.83 -67.43 10.70
CA LEU A 782 -35.47 -67.29 10.18
C LEU A 782 -35.46 -66.67 8.78
N PHE A 783 -36.37 -67.06 7.89
CA PHE A 783 -36.47 -66.50 6.54
C PHE A 783 -36.81 -65.01 6.53
N LEU A 784 -37.90 -64.60 7.19
CA LEU A 784 -38.31 -63.18 7.26
C LEU A 784 -37.25 -62.33 7.96
N TYR A 785 -36.63 -62.87 9.01
CA TYR A 785 -35.57 -62.21 9.74
C TYR A 785 -34.33 -61.95 8.87
N ILE A 786 -33.84 -62.96 8.15
CA ILE A 786 -32.69 -62.83 7.25
C ILE A 786 -32.97 -61.81 6.13
N VAL A 787 -34.13 -61.90 5.47
CA VAL A 787 -34.49 -60.98 4.37
C VAL A 787 -34.53 -59.52 4.81
N LEU A 788 -35.18 -59.23 5.94
CA LEU A 788 -35.27 -57.85 6.46
C LEU A 788 -33.90 -57.34 6.95
N LEU A 789 -33.08 -58.21 7.55
CA LEU A 789 -31.72 -57.89 7.96
C LEU A 789 -30.82 -57.57 6.74
N SER A 790 -30.95 -58.31 5.64
CA SER A 790 -30.23 -58.06 4.38
C SER A 790 -30.64 -56.75 3.72
N ILE A 791 -31.92 -56.35 3.77
CA ILE A 791 -32.39 -55.06 3.22
C ILE A 791 -31.79 -53.90 4.01
N VAL A 792 -31.76 -53.98 5.35
CA VAL A 792 -31.12 -52.96 6.19
C VAL A 792 -29.62 -52.86 5.89
N LEU A 793 -28.94 -54.01 5.78
CA LEU A 793 -27.50 -54.06 5.45
C LEU A 793 -27.20 -53.41 4.09
N PHE A 794 -28.01 -53.71 3.07
CA PHE A 794 -27.87 -53.13 1.73
C PHE A 794 -28.08 -51.62 1.72
N TYR A 795 -29.08 -51.11 2.45
CA TYR A 795 -29.31 -49.68 2.60
C TYR A 795 -28.16 -48.96 3.30
N THR A 796 -27.57 -49.56 4.35
CA THR A 796 -26.42 -48.97 5.06
C THR A 796 -25.12 -48.96 4.25
N ILE A 797 -24.97 -49.85 3.27
CA ILE A 797 -23.78 -49.90 2.40
C ILE A 797 -23.81 -48.80 1.31
N LEU A 798 -24.97 -48.22 1.02
CA LEU A 798 -25.18 -47.24 -0.05
C LEU A 798 -25.13 -45.77 0.40
N ILE A 799 -24.92 -45.50 1.70
CA ILE A 799 -24.81 -44.14 2.22
C ILE A 799 -23.32 -43.75 2.25
N GLU A 800 -22.95 -42.77 1.42
CA GLU A 800 -21.62 -42.18 1.39
C GLU A 800 -21.55 -41.00 2.36
N ARG A 801 -20.40 -40.83 3.02
CA ARG A 801 -20.19 -39.82 4.06
C ARG A 801 -19.01 -38.93 3.67
N ARG A 802 -19.18 -37.60 3.81
CA ARG A 802 -18.08 -36.64 3.71
C ARG A 802 -17.18 -36.80 4.93
N ILE A 803 -15.91 -37.05 4.70
CA ILE A 803 -14.87 -37.05 5.74
C ILE A 803 -13.90 -35.92 5.38
N THR A 804 -13.48 -35.19 6.42
CA THR A 804 -12.47 -34.14 6.33
C THR A 804 -11.24 -34.67 7.05
N GLU A 805 -10.19 -34.96 6.29
CA GLU A 805 -8.90 -35.40 6.83
C GLU A 805 -7.93 -34.22 6.89
N THR A 806 -7.09 -34.24 7.92
CA THR A 806 -5.97 -33.34 8.09
C THR A 806 -4.70 -34.18 7.93
N GLN A 807 -3.92 -33.89 6.90
CA GLN A 807 -2.65 -34.55 6.64
C GLN A 807 -1.50 -33.60 6.95
N GLU A 808 -0.56 -34.03 7.79
CA GLU A 808 0.70 -33.31 8.00
C GLU A 808 1.48 -33.26 6.68
N LEU A 809 2.05 -32.09 6.40
CA LEU A 809 2.79 -31.85 5.17
C LEU A 809 4.28 -31.94 5.47
N HIS A 810 5.02 -32.74 4.70
CA HIS A 810 6.44 -32.97 4.93
C HIS A 810 7.34 -32.48 3.78
N SER A 811 6.78 -32.30 2.58
CA SER A 811 7.49 -31.82 1.39
C SER A 811 6.56 -31.10 0.41
N ILE A 812 7.17 -30.42 -0.58
CA ILE A 812 6.45 -29.77 -1.68
C ILE A 812 5.79 -30.81 -2.62
N ASP A 813 6.41 -31.98 -2.78
CA ASP A 813 5.88 -33.10 -3.57
C ASP A 813 4.60 -33.69 -2.96
N ASP A 814 4.51 -33.73 -1.62
CA ASP A 814 3.30 -34.16 -0.92
C ASP A 814 2.13 -33.20 -1.22
N TYR A 815 2.40 -31.89 -1.27
CA TYR A 815 1.40 -30.88 -1.63
C TYR A 815 0.97 -31.01 -3.10
N GLU A 816 1.92 -31.09 -4.04
CA GLU A 816 1.59 -31.21 -5.45
C GLU A 816 0.83 -32.52 -5.74
N GLN A 817 1.12 -33.62 -5.04
CA GLN A 817 0.29 -34.84 -5.11
C GLN A 817 -1.14 -34.64 -4.57
N LEU A 818 -1.27 -34.03 -3.38
CA LEU A 818 -2.58 -33.77 -2.77
C LEU A 818 -3.44 -32.80 -3.60
N LEU A 819 -2.83 -31.77 -4.18
CA LEU A 819 -3.49 -30.82 -5.08
C LEU A 819 -3.99 -31.52 -6.35
N ASN A 820 -3.18 -32.39 -6.96
CA ASN A 820 -3.58 -33.18 -8.13
C ASN A 820 -4.69 -34.21 -7.84
N LEU A 821 -4.77 -34.72 -6.60
CA LEU A 821 -5.80 -35.67 -6.17
C LEU A 821 -7.13 -35.02 -5.76
N TYR A 822 -7.07 -33.83 -5.15
CA TYR A 822 -8.20 -33.23 -4.42
C TYR A 822 -8.51 -31.76 -4.80
N SER A 823 -7.91 -31.24 -5.88
CA SER A 823 -8.18 -29.97 -6.62
C SER A 823 -9.21 -29.01 -6.01
N ASP A 824 -10.47 -29.44 -5.92
CA ASP A 824 -11.63 -28.58 -5.65
C ASP A 824 -11.95 -28.38 -4.16
N ASP A 825 -11.26 -29.08 -3.23
CA ASP A 825 -11.66 -29.15 -1.80
C ASP A 825 -10.45 -29.22 -0.83
N ILE A 826 -9.25 -28.80 -1.26
CA ILE A 826 -8.00 -28.77 -0.45
C ILE A 826 -7.67 -27.35 0.06
N SER A 827 -7.27 -27.24 1.33
CA SER A 827 -6.84 -25.99 1.99
C SER A 827 -5.64 -26.23 2.91
N CYS A 828 -4.52 -25.58 2.60
CA CYS A 828 -3.28 -25.65 3.39
C CYS A 828 -2.97 -24.28 4.00
N PRO A 829 -3.19 -24.05 5.31
CA PRO A 829 -2.86 -22.77 5.94
C PRO A 829 -1.34 -22.55 6.05
N CYS A 830 -0.88 -21.33 5.77
CA CYS A 830 0.52 -20.95 6.05
C CYS A 830 0.77 -20.80 7.56
N THR A 831 1.98 -21.13 8.01
CA THR A 831 2.43 -20.84 9.38
C THR A 831 2.75 -19.36 9.55
N TYR A 832 3.33 -18.73 8.53
CA TYR A 832 3.57 -17.28 8.45
C TYR A 832 2.67 -16.68 7.37
N THR A 833 1.88 -15.66 7.72
CA THR A 833 0.89 -15.06 6.81
C THR A 833 1.31 -13.72 6.20
N SER A 834 2.49 -13.24 6.57
CA SER A 834 3.15 -12.06 6.03
C SER A 834 4.57 -12.50 5.65
N ILE A 835 4.86 -12.57 4.35
CA ILE A 835 6.15 -13.03 3.83
C ILE A 835 6.76 -11.88 3.05
N SER A 836 7.93 -11.40 3.48
CA SER A 836 8.66 -10.33 2.79
C SER A 836 9.11 -10.80 1.40
N TYR A 837 9.01 -9.94 0.38
CA TYR A 837 9.26 -10.32 -1.01
C TYR A 837 10.72 -10.78 -1.25
N ASP A 838 11.68 -10.25 -0.48
CA ASP A 838 13.09 -10.71 -0.45
C ASP A 838 13.27 -12.22 -0.23
N LYS A 839 12.30 -12.92 0.38
CA LYS A 839 12.39 -14.36 0.65
C LYS A 839 12.19 -15.24 -0.58
N PHE A 840 11.52 -14.74 -1.61
CA PHE A 840 11.15 -15.57 -2.76
C PHE A 840 11.30 -14.91 -4.12
N ILE A 841 11.51 -13.59 -4.18
CA ILE A 841 12.06 -12.94 -5.37
C ILE A 841 13.57 -13.14 -5.34
N THR A 842 14.07 -14.05 -6.19
CA THR A 842 15.50 -14.41 -6.24
C THR A 842 16.31 -13.47 -7.12
N GLU A 843 15.64 -12.77 -8.03
CA GLU A 843 16.24 -11.72 -8.85
C GLU A 843 15.18 -10.64 -9.16
N LEU A 844 15.52 -9.38 -8.89
CA LEU A 844 14.78 -8.21 -9.34
C LEU A 844 15.78 -7.08 -9.56
N GLN A 845 16.15 -6.84 -10.81
CA GLN A 845 17.12 -5.81 -11.18
C GLN A 845 16.90 -5.35 -12.63
N VAL A 846 17.46 -4.20 -12.98
CA VAL A 846 17.55 -3.75 -14.38
C VAL A 846 18.72 -4.47 -15.03
N SER A 847 18.45 -5.31 -16.03
CA SER A 847 19.50 -6.04 -16.76
C SER A 847 20.32 -5.12 -17.67
N SER A 848 19.70 -4.06 -18.20
CA SER A 848 20.40 -2.99 -18.91
C SER A 848 19.64 -1.66 -18.88
N PHE A 849 20.39 -0.59 -18.65
CA PHE A 849 19.99 0.77 -18.96
C PHE A 849 20.44 1.13 -20.39
N HIS A 850 19.85 2.17 -20.96
CA HIS A 850 20.18 2.69 -22.29
C HIS A 850 21.67 3.05 -22.39
N ASP A 851 22.32 2.77 -23.52
CA ASP A 851 23.74 3.07 -23.84
C ASP A 851 24.20 4.52 -23.52
N ALA A 852 23.25 5.45 -23.36
CA ALA A 852 23.49 6.87 -23.07
C ALA A 852 23.74 7.11 -21.56
N CYS A 853 23.32 6.17 -20.72
CA CYS A 853 23.54 6.16 -19.29
C CYS A 853 24.84 5.43 -18.87
N ASP A 854 25.69 5.05 -19.83
CA ASP A 854 27.06 4.60 -19.55
C ASP A 854 27.94 5.81 -19.21
N ASP A 855 28.36 5.92 -17.96
CA ASP A 855 29.03 7.09 -17.37
C ASP A 855 30.32 7.54 -18.11
N LYS A 856 30.88 6.69 -18.97
CA LYS A 856 32.08 6.98 -19.77
C LYS A 856 31.78 7.34 -21.23
N ARG A 857 30.62 6.98 -21.79
CA ARG A 857 30.42 6.97 -23.25
C ARG A 857 30.19 8.38 -23.80
N LEU A 858 29.16 9.08 -23.33
CA LEU A 858 28.88 10.46 -23.77
C LEU A 858 29.91 11.48 -23.23
N TYR A 859 30.45 11.25 -22.04
CA TYR A 859 31.51 12.09 -21.46
C TYR A 859 32.75 12.08 -22.37
N THR A 860 33.31 10.91 -22.68
CA THR A 860 34.56 10.82 -23.47
C THR A 860 34.39 11.27 -24.92
N ILE A 861 33.18 11.20 -25.50
CA ILE A 861 32.89 11.76 -26.84
C ILE A 861 33.08 13.29 -26.89
N LEU A 862 32.94 14.00 -25.75
CA LEU A 862 32.85 15.47 -25.70
C LEU A 862 33.87 16.17 -24.79
N THR A 863 34.64 15.45 -23.96
CA THR A 863 35.61 16.08 -23.02
C THR A 863 37.07 16.03 -23.46
N MET A 864 37.50 17.00 -24.27
CA MET A 864 38.94 17.26 -24.52
C MET A 864 39.39 18.72 -24.36
N TYR A 865 38.61 19.57 -23.66
CA TYR A 865 38.95 20.99 -23.46
C TYR A 865 38.81 21.51 -22.00
N MET A 866 39.19 20.69 -21.02
CA MET A 866 39.06 21.01 -19.58
C MET A 866 40.33 21.62 -18.93
N LEU A 867 41.47 21.72 -19.62
CA LEU A 867 42.77 22.09 -19.01
C LEU A 867 43.54 23.23 -19.71
N GLY A 868 42.95 23.92 -20.70
CA GLY A 868 43.68 24.85 -21.58
C GLY A 868 43.20 26.31 -21.55
N GLY A 869 43.93 27.18 -20.85
CA GLY A 869 44.12 28.58 -21.28
C GLY A 869 43.25 29.67 -20.64
N SER A 870 43.90 30.50 -19.82
CA SER A 870 43.42 31.80 -19.33
C SER A 870 43.54 32.92 -20.41
N GLY A 871 43.07 32.64 -21.63
CA GLY A 871 43.18 33.55 -22.77
C GLY A 871 41.83 33.89 -23.40
N GLY A 872 41.52 35.18 -23.52
CA GLY A 872 40.31 35.63 -24.21
C GLY A 872 40.41 35.37 -25.72
N PHE A 873 39.65 34.39 -26.21
CA PHE A 873 39.46 34.15 -27.65
C PHE A 873 37.98 34.24 -28.02
N MET A 874 37.74 34.80 -29.21
CA MET A 874 36.45 35.32 -29.68
C MET A 874 35.36 34.24 -29.82
N THR A 875 34.23 34.49 -29.13
CA THR A 875 32.81 34.33 -29.51
C THR A 875 32.27 33.09 -30.26
N ILE A 876 33.04 32.32 -31.01
CA ILE A 876 32.53 31.18 -31.80
C ILE A 876 32.62 29.88 -30.98
N SER A 877 33.76 29.59 -30.35
CA SER A 877 33.94 28.40 -29.49
C SER A 877 33.14 28.49 -28.19
N GLY A 878 33.06 29.68 -27.58
CA GLY A 878 32.30 29.90 -26.34
C GLY A 878 30.83 29.51 -26.46
N HIS A 879 30.19 29.77 -27.61
CA HIS A 879 28.79 29.41 -27.85
C HIS A 879 28.55 27.92 -28.08
N PHE A 880 29.56 27.10 -28.33
CA PHE A 880 29.40 25.63 -28.40
C PHE A 880 29.41 25.05 -26.99
N THR A 881 30.48 25.29 -26.24
CA THR A 881 30.68 24.79 -24.86
C THR A 881 29.55 25.21 -23.90
N GLN A 882 28.95 26.39 -24.11
CA GLN A 882 27.85 26.92 -23.30
C GLN A 882 26.57 26.08 -23.29
N TRP A 883 26.27 25.28 -24.33
CA TRP A 883 25.05 24.44 -24.36
C TRP A 883 25.34 22.94 -24.32
N ILE A 884 26.43 22.48 -24.95
CA ILE A 884 26.71 21.04 -25.04
C ILE A 884 27.11 20.45 -23.69
N ASN A 885 27.89 21.18 -22.88
CA ASN A 885 28.27 20.73 -21.54
C ASN A 885 27.04 20.64 -20.61
N PRO A 886 26.17 21.67 -20.53
CA PRO A 886 24.86 21.55 -19.87
C PRO A 886 23.98 20.42 -20.40
N PHE A 887 23.95 20.17 -21.71
CA PHE A 887 23.14 19.08 -22.29
C PHE A 887 23.60 17.71 -21.79
N VAL A 888 24.90 17.40 -21.93
CA VAL A 888 25.47 16.12 -21.48
C VAL A 888 25.34 15.96 -19.97
N LYS A 889 25.64 17.02 -19.19
CA LYS A 889 25.60 16.91 -17.73
C LYS A 889 24.17 16.73 -17.22
N SER A 890 23.18 17.36 -17.87
CA SER A 890 21.76 17.13 -17.56
C SER A 890 21.35 15.69 -17.86
N LEU A 891 21.81 15.11 -18.98
CA LEU A 891 21.53 13.73 -19.36
C LEU A 891 22.16 12.70 -18.40
N GLU A 892 23.46 12.83 -18.13
CA GLU A 892 24.21 12.01 -17.17
C GLU A 892 23.52 11.98 -15.80
N GLN A 893 23.09 13.14 -15.31
CA GLN A 893 22.49 13.27 -13.99
C GLN A 893 21.02 12.81 -13.97
N LEU A 894 20.27 12.92 -15.08
CA LEU A 894 18.93 12.33 -15.22
C LEU A 894 18.99 10.80 -15.29
N CYS A 895 20.00 10.24 -15.99
CA CYS A 895 20.34 8.82 -15.96
C CYS A 895 20.71 8.33 -14.54
N SER A 896 21.57 9.06 -13.83
CA SER A 896 21.95 8.73 -12.44
C SER A 896 20.74 8.75 -11.51
N LEU A 897 19.83 9.72 -11.67
CA LEU A 897 18.60 9.77 -10.89
C LEU A 897 17.66 8.61 -11.24
N ALA A 898 17.53 8.23 -12.51
CA ALA A 898 16.74 7.08 -12.92
C ALA A 898 17.26 5.76 -12.30
N LYS A 899 18.58 5.51 -12.37
CA LYS A 899 19.23 4.37 -11.69
C LYS A 899 18.88 4.33 -10.21
N HIS A 900 19.13 5.43 -9.50
CA HIS A 900 18.92 5.50 -8.04
C HIS A 900 17.43 5.46 -7.64
N ASN A 901 16.53 6.00 -8.47
CA ASN A 901 15.09 5.90 -8.26
C ASN A 901 14.63 4.44 -8.36
N VAL A 902 15.16 3.68 -9.33
CA VAL A 902 14.88 2.26 -9.50
C VAL A 902 15.44 1.44 -8.34
N GLU A 903 16.72 1.62 -8.00
CA GLU A 903 17.37 0.95 -6.85
C GLU A 903 16.56 1.10 -5.55
N ASN A 904 16.27 2.35 -5.15
CA ASN A 904 15.47 2.63 -3.94
C ASN A 904 14.06 2.02 -4.02
N SER A 905 13.46 1.95 -5.21
CA SER A 905 12.11 1.39 -5.38
C SER A 905 12.13 -0.14 -5.31
N ILE A 906 13.17 -0.79 -5.83
CA ILE A 906 13.42 -2.23 -5.67
C ILE A 906 13.59 -2.56 -4.19
N ASP A 907 14.47 -1.83 -3.48
CA ASP A 907 14.71 -2.05 -2.04
C ASP A 907 13.40 -1.92 -1.23
N ALA A 908 12.62 -0.87 -1.48
CA ALA A 908 11.33 -0.65 -0.82
C ALA A 908 10.30 -1.75 -1.14
N PHE A 909 10.29 -2.27 -2.37
CA PHE A 909 9.39 -3.35 -2.78
C PHE A 909 9.82 -4.70 -2.19
N LEU A 910 11.11 -5.03 -2.19
CA LEU A 910 11.64 -6.27 -1.60
C LEU A 910 11.46 -6.33 -0.09
N ALA A 911 11.50 -5.18 0.59
CA ALA A 911 11.18 -5.04 2.03
C ALA A 911 9.67 -5.01 2.33
N SER A 912 8.81 -4.92 1.31
CA SER A 912 7.35 -5.03 1.48
C SER A 912 6.92 -6.49 1.61
N THR A 913 5.67 -6.73 2.01
CA THR A 913 5.19 -8.07 2.40
C THR A 913 4.02 -8.55 1.55
N LEU A 914 4.11 -9.81 1.10
CA LEU A 914 3.01 -10.59 0.55
C LEU A 914 2.16 -11.13 1.71
N PHE A 915 0.89 -10.76 1.74
CA PHE A 915 -0.08 -11.26 2.70
C PHE A 915 -0.84 -12.46 2.12
N THR A 916 -0.71 -13.63 2.76
CA THR A 916 -1.50 -14.81 2.41
C THR A 916 -1.75 -15.71 3.61
N ASN A 917 -2.98 -16.16 3.81
CA ASN A 917 -3.34 -17.10 4.87
C ASN A 917 -3.35 -18.57 4.40
N GLN A 918 -3.22 -18.83 3.10
CA GLN A 918 -3.22 -20.15 2.48
C GLN A 918 -2.06 -20.29 1.49
N LEU A 919 -1.52 -21.50 1.36
CA LEU A 919 -0.54 -21.82 0.33
C LEU A 919 -1.22 -21.76 -1.05
N MET A 920 -0.78 -20.82 -1.88
CA MET A 920 -1.19 -20.72 -3.28
C MET A 920 -0.63 -21.90 -4.09
N SER A 921 -1.34 -22.35 -5.13
CA SER A 921 -0.76 -23.28 -6.11
C SER A 921 0.35 -22.60 -6.92
N ARG A 922 1.22 -23.38 -7.55
CA ARG A 922 2.31 -22.87 -8.39
C ARG A 922 1.81 -21.95 -9.50
N ASP A 923 0.84 -22.40 -10.30
CA ASP A 923 0.26 -21.61 -11.39
C ASP A 923 -0.37 -20.29 -10.90
N LEU A 924 -0.99 -20.30 -9.72
CA LEU A 924 -1.57 -19.10 -9.11
C LEU A 924 -0.47 -18.15 -8.61
N PHE A 925 0.53 -18.66 -7.90
CA PHE A 925 1.69 -17.88 -7.45
C PHE A 925 2.42 -17.23 -8.64
N ASP A 926 2.71 -18.00 -9.69
CA ASP A 926 3.40 -17.48 -10.88
C ASP A 926 2.55 -16.41 -11.58
N THR A 927 1.22 -16.55 -11.61
CA THR A 927 0.31 -15.53 -12.17
C THR A 927 0.31 -14.25 -11.32
N GLU A 928 0.04 -14.36 -10.02
CA GLU A 928 -0.04 -13.22 -9.10
C GLU A 928 1.32 -12.49 -9.00
N MET A 929 2.45 -13.20 -9.08
CA MET A 929 3.79 -12.59 -9.05
C MET A 929 4.12 -11.84 -10.35
N ASN A 930 3.76 -12.38 -11.52
CA ASN A 930 3.92 -11.66 -12.79
C ASN A 930 3.07 -10.38 -12.82
N GLU A 931 1.83 -10.43 -12.31
CA GLU A 931 0.99 -9.23 -12.15
C GLU A 931 1.62 -8.24 -11.17
N THR A 932 2.05 -8.68 -9.99
CA THR A 932 2.67 -7.83 -8.95
C THR A 932 3.94 -7.13 -9.46
N LEU A 933 4.82 -7.85 -10.16
CA LEU A 933 6.05 -7.30 -10.74
C LEU A 933 5.75 -6.29 -11.85
N SER A 934 4.81 -6.58 -12.75
CA SER A 934 4.41 -5.64 -13.81
C SER A 934 3.81 -4.34 -13.23
N GLN A 935 3.03 -4.45 -12.15
CA GLN A 935 2.52 -3.31 -11.40
C GLN A 935 3.65 -2.48 -10.76
N PHE A 936 4.62 -3.13 -10.12
CA PHE A 936 5.79 -2.49 -9.55
C PHE A 936 6.57 -1.67 -10.59
N GLU A 937 6.86 -2.25 -11.76
CA GLU A 937 7.54 -1.54 -12.84
C GLU A 937 6.77 -0.30 -13.30
N ASN A 938 5.48 -0.46 -13.59
CA ASN A 938 4.64 0.61 -14.13
C ASN A 938 4.44 1.75 -13.11
N LYS A 939 4.23 1.42 -11.83
CA LYS A 939 4.13 2.39 -10.73
C LYS A 939 5.41 3.21 -10.60
N THR A 940 6.58 2.56 -10.68
CA THR A 940 7.89 3.21 -10.54
C THR A 940 8.15 4.19 -11.70
N LYS A 941 7.88 3.80 -12.96
CA LYS A 941 7.95 4.68 -14.14
C LYS A 941 7.02 5.89 -14.01
N THR A 942 5.77 5.65 -13.62
CA THR A 942 4.74 6.69 -13.53
C THR A 942 5.07 7.73 -12.45
N ALA A 943 5.55 7.29 -11.29
CA ALA A 943 6.03 8.19 -10.24
C ALA A 943 7.21 9.07 -10.71
N PHE A 944 8.17 8.49 -11.43
CA PHE A 944 9.31 9.22 -12.01
C PHE A 944 8.84 10.31 -12.99
N ALA A 945 7.93 9.97 -13.91
CA ALA A 945 7.37 10.91 -14.88
C ALA A 945 6.61 12.09 -14.23
N HIS A 946 5.80 11.80 -13.20
CA HIS A 946 4.99 12.82 -12.51
C HIS A 946 5.82 13.89 -11.81
N ILE A 947 6.92 13.50 -11.17
CA ILE A 947 7.80 14.45 -10.49
C ILE A 947 8.47 15.35 -11.53
N LEU A 948 8.94 14.78 -12.64
CA LEU A 948 9.52 15.54 -13.76
C LEU A 948 8.52 16.56 -14.36
N ASP A 949 7.26 16.19 -14.58
CA ASP A 949 6.19 17.08 -15.07
C ASP A 949 5.92 18.26 -14.11
N LEU A 950 5.81 17.98 -12.81
CA LEU A 950 5.56 19.01 -11.78
C LEU A 950 6.69 20.04 -11.72
N ILE A 951 7.93 19.55 -11.85
CA ILE A 951 9.13 20.39 -11.95
C ILE A 951 9.07 21.30 -13.17
N ARG A 952 8.83 20.75 -14.37
CA ARG A 952 8.83 21.56 -15.61
C ARG A 952 7.74 22.64 -15.55
N SER A 953 6.57 22.27 -15.04
CA SER A 953 5.45 23.19 -14.79
C SER A 953 5.82 24.30 -13.80
N THR A 954 6.59 23.99 -12.75
CA THR A 954 7.04 24.97 -11.74
C THR A 954 8.10 25.93 -12.28
N ILE A 955 9.03 25.44 -13.11
CA ILE A 955 10.04 26.27 -13.80
C ILE A 955 9.35 27.27 -14.74
N GLN A 956 8.41 26.80 -15.56
CA GLN A 956 7.66 27.67 -16.48
C GLN A 956 6.73 28.63 -15.74
N GLY A 957 5.96 28.14 -14.75
CA GLY A 957 5.00 28.94 -13.99
C GLY A 957 5.63 30.09 -13.21
N ASN A 958 6.86 29.93 -12.71
CA ASN A 958 7.62 31.00 -12.07
C ASN A 958 8.47 31.85 -13.04
N ALA A 959 8.45 31.53 -14.34
CA ALA A 959 9.30 32.13 -15.37
C ALA A 959 10.79 32.13 -14.97
N LEU A 960 11.32 31.04 -14.41
CA LEU A 960 12.67 31.04 -13.83
C LEU A 960 13.74 31.37 -14.89
N LEU A 961 14.69 32.24 -14.52
CA LEU A 961 15.72 32.73 -15.44
C LEU A 961 16.89 31.72 -15.52
N HIS A 962 17.26 31.32 -16.73
CA HIS A 962 18.37 30.39 -17.01
C HIS A 962 19.63 31.14 -17.46
N ILE A 963 20.84 30.76 -16.98
CA ILE A 963 22.11 31.44 -17.25
C ILE A 963 22.35 31.72 -18.75
N ASN A 964 22.12 30.73 -19.62
CA ASN A 964 22.32 30.88 -21.07
C ASN A 964 21.31 31.80 -21.79
N SER A 965 20.37 32.43 -21.07
CA SER A 965 19.44 33.43 -21.63
C SER A 965 18.64 32.93 -22.85
N GLN A 966 18.26 31.64 -22.83
CA GLN A 966 17.55 30.94 -23.91
C GLN A 966 16.08 31.38 -24.03
N ALA A 967 15.31 31.33 -22.93
CA ALA A 967 13.93 31.83 -22.91
C ALA A 967 13.82 33.36 -22.82
N TRP A 968 14.79 34.02 -22.19
CA TRP A 968 14.75 35.45 -21.86
C TRP A 968 16.12 36.08 -22.03
N SER A 969 16.18 37.32 -22.51
CA SER A 969 17.42 38.11 -22.57
C SER A 969 17.35 39.34 -21.67
N LEU A 970 18.42 39.60 -20.94
CA LEU A 970 18.62 40.82 -20.17
C LEU A 970 19.04 41.97 -21.12
N VAL A 971 18.34 43.10 -21.05
CA VAL A 971 18.59 44.29 -21.88
C VAL A 971 18.64 45.56 -21.04
N LYS A 972 19.55 46.46 -21.40
CA LYS A 972 19.70 47.78 -20.78
C LYS A 972 18.78 48.78 -21.49
N VAL A 973 17.90 49.42 -20.74
CA VAL A 973 16.92 50.40 -21.23
C VAL A 973 17.17 51.75 -20.57
N LYS A 974 17.26 52.81 -21.37
CA LYS A 974 17.36 54.20 -20.88
C LYS A 974 15.96 54.75 -20.64
N THR A 975 15.77 55.49 -19.56
CA THR A 975 14.52 56.25 -19.35
C THR A 975 14.40 57.44 -20.32
N ASN A 976 13.19 57.96 -20.51
CA ASN A 976 12.88 59.00 -21.52
C ASN A 976 13.57 60.35 -21.24
N ASP A 977 13.91 60.58 -19.98
CA ASP A 977 14.65 61.72 -19.41
C ASP A 977 16.18 61.50 -19.42
N GLY A 978 16.65 60.30 -19.79
CA GLY A 978 18.06 60.00 -20.03
C GLY A 978 18.96 59.88 -18.79
N SER A 979 18.39 60.05 -17.59
CA SER A 979 19.09 59.98 -16.31
C SER A 979 19.24 58.57 -15.74
N ASP A 980 18.21 57.72 -15.87
CA ASP A 980 18.19 56.40 -15.23
C ASP A 980 18.40 55.25 -16.21
N ILE A 981 19.16 54.25 -15.75
CA ILE A 981 19.43 52.99 -16.44
C ILE A 981 18.60 51.90 -15.77
N ASN A 982 17.60 51.37 -16.48
CA ASN A 982 16.83 50.22 -16.05
C ASN A 982 17.29 48.95 -16.78
N PHE A 983 17.40 47.84 -16.07
CA PHE A 983 17.65 46.52 -16.66
C PHE A 983 16.35 45.75 -16.74
N LEU A 984 15.90 45.46 -17.96
CA LEU A 984 14.68 44.69 -18.22
C LEU A 984 15.02 43.32 -18.79
N THR A 985 14.17 42.36 -18.51
CA THR A 985 14.12 41.04 -19.14
C THR A 985 13.10 41.08 -20.27
N VAL A 986 13.48 40.59 -21.46
CA VAL A 986 12.55 40.45 -22.59
C VAL A 986 12.49 38.99 -23.06
N PRO A 987 11.31 38.48 -23.42
CA PRO A 987 11.13 37.09 -23.86
C PRO A 987 11.81 36.87 -25.22
N ARG A 988 12.32 35.67 -25.47
CA ARG A 988 12.74 35.25 -26.81
C ARG A 988 11.59 34.60 -27.57
N THR A 989 11.48 34.97 -28.84
CA THR A 989 10.68 34.30 -29.85
C THR A 989 11.55 33.28 -30.58
N PHE A 990 11.13 32.02 -30.63
CA PHE A 990 11.79 30.99 -31.43
C PHE A 990 11.07 30.85 -32.76
N ASN A 991 11.82 30.94 -33.86
CA ASN A 991 11.30 30.76 -35.22
C ASN A 991 11.80 29.41 -35.75
N ASN A 992 10.90 28.43 -35.86
CA ASN A 992 11.23 27.14 -36.47
C ASN A 992 11.03 27.23 -37.99
N THR A 993 12.15 27.38 -38.71
CA THR A 993 12.17 27.48 -40.17
C THR A 993 11.81 26.18 -40.88
N GLN A 994 11.91 25.02 -40.22
CA GLN A 994 11.54 23.73 -40.79
C GLN A 994 10.03 23.48 -40.76
N GLU A 995 9.37 23.84 -39.65
CA GLU A 995 7.92 23.73 -39.47
C GLU A 995 7.15 24.97 -39.97
N ASN A 996 7.86 26.05 -40.31
CA ASN A 996 7.31 27.38 -40.62
C ASN A 996 6.41 27.94 -39.49
N THR A 997 6.80 27.67 -38.25
CA THR A 997 6.11 28.10 -37.03
C THR A 997 6.97 29.08 -36.23
N SER A 998 6.34 29.89 -35.39
CA SER A 998 7.04 30.68 -34.36
C SER A 998 6.32 30.51 -33.03
N CYS A 999 7.08 30.49 -31.94
CA CYS A 999 6.56 30.33 -30.58
C CYS A 999 7.30 31.23 -29.59
N LEU A 1000 6.66 31.53 -28.47
CA LEU A 1000 7.18 32.39 -27.41
C LEU A 1000 7.53 31.54 -26.19
N CYS A 1001 8.79 31.61 -25.75
CA CYS A 1001 9.25 30.86 -24.59
C CYS A 1001 8.62 31.29 -23.26
N SER A 1002 8.04 32.49 -23.22
CA SER A 1002 7.27 32.98 -22.08
C SER A 1002 5.92 32.28 -21.91
N THR A 1003 5.32 31.77 -22.98
CA THR A 1003 3.95 31.20 -22.92
C THR A 1003 3.88 29.72 -23.24
N LEU A 1004 4.75 29.19 -24.10
CA LEU A 1004 4.73 27.78 -24.49
C LEU A 1004 5.98 27.05 -23.98
N GLN A 1005 5.79 26.16 -23.00
CA GLN A 1005 6.87 25.37 -22.40
C GLN A 1005 7.59 24.46 -23.41
N THR A 1006 6.85 23.86 -24.34
CA THR A 1006 7.36 22.96 -25.39
C THR A 1006 7.93 23.70 -26.61
N CYS A 1007 8.05 25.03 -26.53
CA CYS A 1007 8.60 25.84 -27.62
C CYS A 1007 10.07 25.50 -27.85
N ARG A 1008 10.40 25.19 -29.11
CA ARG A 1008 11.71 24.69 -29.52
C ARG A 1008 12.09 25.16 -30.93
N MET A 1009 13.38 25.17 -31.23
CA MET A 1009 13.91 25.32 -32.59
C MET A 1009 15.03 24.31 -32.85
N PRO A 1010 15.28 23.89 -34.11
CA PRO A 1010 16.43 23.06 -34.45
C PRO A 1010 17.76 23.73 -34.05
N ARG A 1011 18.71 22.98 -33.48
CA ARG A 1011 20.02 23.54 -33.14
C ARG A 1011 20.84 23.75 -34.41
N GLN A 1012 21.05 25.00 -34.77
CA GLN A 1012 21.96 25.39 -35.84
C GLN A 1012 23.30 25.87 -35.28
N VAL A 1013 24.38 25.51 -35.98
CA VAL A 1013 25.78 25.83 -35.68
C VAL A 1013 26.45 26.35 -36.95
N ASN A 1014 27.33 27.33 -36.79
CA ASN A 1014 28.06 27.93 -37.90
C ASN A 1014 29.38 27.19 -38.10
N ILE A 1015 29.57 26.57 -39.26
CA ILE A 1015 30.79 25.86 -39.65
C ILE A 1015 31.28 26.47 -40.96
N ASN A 1016 32.46 27.07 -40.97
CA ASN A 1016 33.06 27.70 -42.15
C ASN A 1016 32.17 28.77 -42.85
N SER A 1017 31.27 29.43 -42.11
CA SER A 1017 30.23 30.38 -42.58
C SER A 1017 28.91 29.75 -43.04
N ASP A 1018 28.79 28.43 -43.08
CA ASP A 1018 27.52 27.73 -43.37
C ASP A 1018 26.77 27.38 -42.08
N LEU A 1019 25.45 27.57 -42.09
CA LEU A 1019 24.56 27.16 -40.99
C LEU A 1019 24.18 25.68 -41.14
N VAL A 1020 24.83 24.81 -40.37
CA VAL A 1020 24.54 23.39 -40.31
C VAL A 1020 23.54 23.12 -39.17
N THR A 1021 22.52 22.31 -39.43
CA THR A 1021 21.58 21.85 -38.39
C THR A 1021 22.08 20.54 -37.78
N ILE A 1022 22.01 20.39 -36.47
CA ILE A 1022 22.40 19.16 -35.77
C ILE A 1022 21.18 18.26 -35.60
N ASP A 1023 21.14 17.13 -36.30
CA ASP A 1023 19.99 16.23 -36.32
C ASP A 1023 19.67 15.67 -34.93
N GLY A 1024 18.39 15.78 -34.55
CA GLY A 1024 17.89 15.35 -33.23
C GLY A 1024 18.13 16.34 -32.09
N ILE A 1025 19.01 17.34 -32.23
CA ILE A 1025 19.26 18.32 -31.17
C ILE A 1025 18.44 19.60 -31.42
N VAL A 1026 17.62 19.98 -30.44
CA VAL A 1026 16.83 21.22 -30.44
C VAL A 1026 17.26 22.13 -29.29
N ILE A 1027 17.05 23.44 -29.45
CA ILE A 1027 17.08 24.39 -28.34
C ILE A 1027 15.64 24.50 -27.81
N GLY A 1028 15.44 24.19 -26.53
CA GLY A 1028 14.23 24.49 -25.79
C GLY A 1028 14.36 25.78 -24.98
N CYS A 1029 13.28 26.24 -24.37
CA CYS A 1029 13.25 27.48 -23.61
C CYS A 1029 14.12 27.43 -22.33
N HIS A 1030 14.15 26.27 -21.69
CA HIS A 1030 14.99 25.97 -20.52
C HIS A 1030 16.02 24.89 -20.87
N GLN A 1031 17.07 24.74 -20.06
CA GLN A 1031 18.07 23.68 -20.29
C GLN A 1031 17.45 22.27 -20.20
N LEU A 1032 16.51 22.08 -19.27
CA LEU A 1032 15.77 20.83 -19.13
C LEU A 1032 14.91 20.53 -20.38
N GLU A 1033 14.23 21.52 -20.94
CA GLU A 1033 13.46 21.36 -22.19
C GLU A 1033 14.36 21.16 -23.41
N THR A 1034 15.55 21.80 -23.44
CA THR A 1034 16.59 21.56 -24.45
C THR A 1034 17.03 20.08 -24.46
N LEU A 1035 17.17 19.47 -23.27
CA LEU A 1035 17.41 18.04 -23.16
C LEU A 1035 16.19 17.21 -23.59
N LEU A 1036 15.06 17.38 -22.91
CA LEU A 1036 13.89 16.52 -23.03
C LEU A 1036 13.26 16.52 -24.43
N LEU A 1037 13.23 17.68 -25.10
CA LEU A 1037 12.63 17.83 -26.44
C LEU A 1037 13.57 17.41 -27.58
N SER A 1038 14.84 17.13 -27.28
CA SER A 1038 15.82 16.55 -28.22
C SER A 1038 15.71 15.03 -28.25
N SER A 1039 16.22 14.40 -29.30
CA SER A 1039 16.46 12.96 -29.42
C SER A 1039 17.95 12.66 -29.38
N LEU A 1040 18.31 11.38 -29.25
CA LEU A 1040 19.71 10.94 -29.27
C LEU A 1040 20.26 10.70 -30.70
N THR A 1041 19.51 11.06 -31.75
CA THR A 1041 19.80 10.76 -33.17
C THR A 1041 21.24 11.07 -33.57
N CYS A 1042 21.76 12.27 -33.25
CA CYS A 1042 23.15 12.65 -33.54
C CYS A 1042 24.19 11.65 -32.99
N PHE A 1043 23.96 11.08 -31.81
CA PHE A 1043 24.91 10.24 -31.11
C PHE A 1043 24.97 8.79 -31.64
N TYR A 1044 24.04 8.38 -32.50
CA TYR A 1044 24.15 7.12 -33.27
C TYR A 1044 24.98 7.29 -34.54
N TYR A 1045 25.15 8.52 -35.05
CA TYR A 1045 25.81 8.76 -36.34
C TYR A 1045 27.20 9.40 -36.18
N LEU A 1046 28.25 8.65 -36.54
CA LEU A 1046 29.64 9.13 -36.51
C LEU A 1046 29.85 10.45 -37.30
N GLN A 1047 29.08 10.69 -38.36
CA GLN A 1047 29.12 11.96 -39.10
C GLN A 1047 28.70 13.15 -38.22
N CYS A 1048 27.63 13.00 -37.44
CA CYS A 1048 27.14 14.06 -36.54
C CYS A 1048 28.05 14.23 -35.32
N ILE A 1049 28.59 13.15 -34.77
CA ILE A 1049 29.65 13.20 -33.74
C ILE A 1049 30.89 13.96 -34.26
N ASN A 1050 31.33 13.73 -35.49
CA ASN A 1050 32.45 14.45 -36.08
C ASN A 1050 32.17 15.96 -36.26
N ILE A 1051 30.91 16.34 -36.54
CA ILE A 1051 30.48 17.75 -36.54
C ILE A 1051 30.61 18.35 -35.14
N LEU A 1052 30.13 17.67 -34.09
CA LEU A 1052 30.30 18.11 -32.70
C LEU A 1052 31.78 18.24 -32.30
N ARG A 1053 32.64 17.33 -32.79
CA ARG A 1053 34.09 17.38 -32.54
C ARG A 1053 34.77 18.56 -33.24
N ALA A 1054 34.47 18.82 -34.52
CA ALA A 1054 35.04 19.94 -35.26
C ALA A 1054 34.74 21.31 -34.60
N LEU A 1055 33.57 21.43 -33.95
CA LEU A 1055 33.18 22.62 -33.17
C LEU A 1055 33.93 22.77 -31.83
N SER A 1056 34.68 21.74 -31.40
CA SER A 1056 35.46 21.73 -30.15
C SER A 1056 36.96 21.99 -30.35
N GLU A 1057 37.42 22.21 -31.59
CA GLU A 1057 38.84 22.15 -31.93
C GLU A 1057 39.69 23.29 -31.35
N GLY A 1058 40.71 22.88 -30.60
CA GLY A 1058 42.09 23.26 -30.87
C GLY A 1058 42.91 22.00 -31.15
N GLU A 1059 43.93 22.10 -32.00
CA GLU A 1059 44.72 20.97 -32.52
C GLU A 1059 45.64 20.30 -31.50
N ALA A 1060 45.09 19.54 -30.56
CA ALA A 1060 45.79 18.42 -29.93
C ALA A 1060 44.80 17.53 -29.18
N LEU A 1061 44.62 16.28 -29.64
CA LEU A 1061 44.60 15.07 -28.81
C LEU A 1061 44.40 13.82 -29.70
N THR A 1062 44.67 12.65 -29.12
CA THR A 1062 44.83 11.38 -29.83
C THR A 1062 43.56 10.88 -30.52
N LYS A 1063 43.75 10.21 -31.68
CA LYS A 1063 42.71 9.38 -32.31
C LYS A 1063 42.43 8.12 -31.48
N GLU A 1064 41.79 8.28 -30.34
CA GLU A 1064 40.99 7.18 -29.81
C GLU A 1064 39.80 6.95 -30.76
N GLN A 1065 39.52 5.68 -31.04
CA GLN A 1065 38.46 5.28 -31.95
C GLN A 1065 37.15 5.25 -31.17
N PHE A 1066 36.31 6.26 -31.39
CA PHE A 1066 35.03 6.41 -30.72
C PHE A 1066 33.91 5.75 -31.52
N ASP A 1067 33.25 4.78 -30.89
CA ASP A 1067 32.00 4.21 -31.39
C ASP A 1067 30.82 5.03 -30.85
N GLY A 1068 29.83 5.30 -31.72
CA GLY A 1068 28.58 5.94 -31.33
C GLY A 1068 27.72 5.07 -30.39
N LEU A 1069 26.53 5.56 -30.03
CA LEU A 1069 25.52 4.73 -29.37
C LEU A 1069 25.15 3.53 -30.26
N ASN A 1070 24.91 2.36 -29.67
CA ASN A 1070 24.61 1.16 -30.44
C ASN A 1070 23.10 1.09 -30.76
N THR A 1071 22.77 0.94 -32.04
CA THR A 1071 21.37 0.81 -32.49
C THR A 1071 20.79 -0.58 -32.24
N LEU A 1072 21.61 -1.56 -31.87
CA LEU A 1072 21.21 -2.96 -31.65
C LEU A 1072 20.87 -3.29 -30.18
N THR A 1073 21.26 -2.44 -29.23
CA THR A 1073 21.03 -2.65 -27.79
C THR A 1073 19.77 -1.96 -27.27
N THR A 1074 19.23 -1.00 -28.03
CA THR A 1074 18.11 -0.17 -27.58
C THR A 1074 16.75 -0.64 -28.12
N ARG A 1075 15.72 -0.61 -27.26
CA ARG A 1075 14.31 -0.81 -27.64
C ARG A 1075 13.64 0.47 -28.14
N PHE A 1076 14.29 1.62 -28.00
CA PHE A 1076 13.75 2.92 -28.36
C PHE A 1076 14.01 3.24 -29.83
N SER A 1077 13.18 4.10 -30.43
CA SER A 1077 13.47 4.62 -31.77
C SER A 1077 14.59 5.66 -31.68
N MET A 1078 15.49 5.71 -32.67
CA MET A 1078 16.49 6.79 -32.78
C MET A 1078 15.88 8.20 -32.87
N ASN A 1079 14.60 8.30 -33.24
CA ASN A 1079 13.83 9.53 -33.29
C ASN A 1079 12.97 9.80 -32.04
N ASP A 1080 12.96 8.88 -31.06
CA ASP A 1080 12.29 9.11 -29.79
C ASP A 1080 13.00 10.24 -29.03
N THR A 1081 12.20 11.11 -28.41
CA THR A 1081 12.73 12.19 -27.57
C THR A 1081 13.29 11.64 -26.27
N ILE A 1082 14.28 12.32 -25.70
CA ILE A 1082 14.86 12.00 -24.39
C ILE A 1082 13.78 12.07 -23.31
N GLU A 1083 12.73 12.91 -23.47
CA GLU A 1083 11.51 12.86 -22.66
C GLU A 1083 10.88 11.46 -22.59
N LYS A 1084 10.67 10.82 -23.75
CA LYS A 1084 10.06 9.48 -23.81
C LYS A 1084 10.97 8.41 -23.20
N ILE A 1085 12.29 8.51 -23.45
CA ILE A 1085 13.28 7.59 -22.85
C ILE A 1085 13.34 7.79 -21.33
N ALA A 1086 13.23 9.04 -20.84
CA ALA A 1086 13.26 9.37 -19.42
C ALA A 1086 11.98 8.96 -18.67
N TYR A 1087 10.79 9.05 -19.27
CA TYR A 1087 9.56 8.50 -18.67
C TYR A 1087 9.60 6.97 -18.52
N GLU A 1088 10.41 6.30 -19.34
CA GLU A 1088 10.74 4.89 -19.22
C GLU A 1088 12.00 4.62 -18.35
N MET A 1089 12.46 5.63 -17.60
CA MET A 1089 13.64 5.60 -16.72
C MET A 1089 14.93 5.12 -17.39
N PHE A 1090 15.06 5.31 -18.70
CA PHE A 1090 16.17 4.78 -19.52
C PHE A 1090 16.35 3.26 -19.41
N ILE A 1091 15.33 2.50 -19.03
CA ILE A 1091 15.41 1.04 -18.90
C ILE A 1091 15.25 0.39 -20.27
N GLU A 1092 16.20 -0.46 -20.66
CA GLU A 1092 16.09 -1.29 -21.86
C GLU A 1092 15.43 -2.63 -21.54
N SER A 1093 15.84 -3.28 -20.44
CA SER A 1093 15.22 -4.52 -19.97
C SER A 1093 15.31 -4.71 -18.45
N TRP A 1094 14.35 -5.44 -17.90
CA TRP A 1094 14.37 -5.95 -16.53
C TRP A 1094 14.82 -7.41 -16.50
N SER A 1095 15.32 -7.84 -15.34
CA SER A 1095 15.56 -9.24 -15.01
C SER A 1095 14.80 -9.57 -13.74
N THR A 1096 13.88 -10.53 -13.82
CA THR A 1096 12.97 -10.92 -12.74
C THR A 1096 12.93 -12.44 -12.61
N ASN A 1097 13.12 -12.95 -11.40
CA ASN A 1097 13.04 -14.38 -11.12
C ASN A 1097 12.43 -14.62 -9.73
N THR A 1098 11.58 -15.64 -9.64
CA THR A 1098 10.82 -15.98 -8.43
C THR A 1098 10.92 -17.47 -8.13
N SER A 1099 11.17 -17.82 -6.87
CA SER A 1099 11.25 -19.22 -6.42
C SER A 1099 10.02 -19.62 -5.61
N TYR A 1100 9.15 -20.41 -6.23
CA TYR A 1100 8.03 -21.05 -5.54
C TYR A 1100 8.49 -21.96 -4.40
N GLU A 1101 9.69 -22.56 -4.48
CA GLU A 1101 10.23 -23.42 -3.41
C GLU A 1101 10.59 -22.62 -2.16
N THR A 1102 11.23 -21.45 -2.30
CA THR A 1102 11.52 -20.60 -1.13
C THR A 1102 10.26 -19.91 -0.61
N TYR A 1103 9.28 -19.59 -1.48
CA TYR A 1103 7.94 -19.19 -1.05
C TYR A 1103 7.24 -20.27 -0.21
N PHE A 1104 7.21 -21.53 -0.68
CA PHE A 1104 6.65 -22.67 0.04
C PHE A 1104 7.31 -22.86 1.41
N ASN A 1105 8.64 -22.84 1.45
CA ASN A 1105 9.42 -22.95 2.69
C ASN A 1105 9.18 -21.77 3.64
N SER A 1106 8.94 -20.56 3.12
CA SER A 1106 8.64 -19.35 3.91
C SER A 1106 7.20 -19.31 4.42
N CYS A 1107 6.23 -19.78 3.65
CA CYS A 1107 4.86 -20.05 4.12
C CYS A 1107 4.85 -21.13 5.21
N SER A 1108 5.75 -22.12 5.10
CA SER A 1108 5.94 -23.23 6.04
C SER A 1108 4.63 -23.92 6.45
N PRO A 1109 3.80 -24.40 5.50
CA PRO A 1109 2.51 -25.00 5.81
C PRO A 1109 2.69 -26.32 6.56
N SER A 1110 2.11 -26.43 7.75
CA SER A 1110 2.28 -27.58 8.64
C SER A 1110 1.36 -28.76 8.34
N TYR A 1111 0.18 -28.48 7.78
CA TYR A 1111 -0.80 -29.48 7.38
C TYR A 1111 -1.68 -28.96 6.24
N CYS A 1112 -2.32 -29.89 5.54
CA CYS A 1112 -3.40 -29.60 4.59
C CYS A 1112 -4.68 -30.30 5.05
N ILE A 1113 -5.81 -29.62 4.85
CA ILE A 1113 -7.16 -30.18 5.07
C ILE A 1113 -7.74 -30.45 3.69
N TYR A 1114 -8.22 -31.68 3.45
CA TYR A 1114 -8.99 -32.02 2.24
C TYR A 1114 -10.25 -32.82 2.61
N THR A 1115 -11.25 -32.81 1.73
CA THR A 1115 -12.46 -33.62 1.95
C THR A 1115 -12.72 -34.61 0.83
N TYR A 1116 -13.07 -35.84 1.21
CA TYR A 1116 -13.40 -36.91 0.28
C TYR A 1116 -14.60 -37.71 0.78
N TYR A 1117 -15.16 -38.51 -0.13
CA TYR A 1117 -16.34 -39.33 0.12
C TYR A 1117 -15.92 -40.77 0.42
N GLN A 1118 -16.15 -41.24 1.65
CA GLN A 1118 -15.87 -42.62 2.05
C GLN A 1118 -17.18 -43.35 2.37
N LYS A 1119 -17.18 -44.67 2.17
CA LYS A 1119 -18.25 -45.56 2.62
C LYS A 1119 -18.09 -45.84 4.11
N SER A 1120 -19.21 -46.05 4.82
CA SER A 1120 -19.23 -46.28 6.27
C SER A 1120 -18.31 -47.43 6.71
N ASP A 1121 -17.63 -47.25 7.84
CA ASP A 1121 -16.67 -48.21 8.40
C ASP A 1121 -17.33 -49.56 8.75
N GLU A 1122 -16.56 -50.65 8.62
CA GLU A 1122 -17.01 -52.02 8.92
C GLU A 1122 -17.54 -52.15 10.36
N LEU A 1123 -16.94 -51.41 11.30
CA LEU A 1123 -17.30 -51.39 12.72
C LEU A 1123 -18.59 -50.58 12.99
N GLU A 1124 -18.84 -49.52 12.22
CA GLU A 1124 -20.10 -48.77 12.23
C GLU A 1124 -21.25 -49.60 11.61
N ILE A 1125 -20.99 -50.27 10.48
CA ILE A 1125 -21.92 -51.23 9.87
C ILE A 1125 -22.25 -52.37 10.87
N LEU A 1126 -21.24 -52.90 11.57
CA LEU A 1126 -21.42 -53.95 12.58
C LEU A 1126 -22.30 -53.49 13.76
N THR A 1127 -22.13 -52.25 14.25
CA THR A 1127 -22.92 -51.74 15.38
C THR A 1127 -24.36 -51.41 14.99
N ILE A 1128 -24.58 -50.85 13.80
CA ILE A 1128 -25.93 -50.67 13.24
C ILE A 1128 -26.59 -52.05 13.04
N PHE A 1129 -25.87 -53.03 12.49
CA PHE A 1129 -26.33 -54.41 12.35
C PHE A 1129 -26.72 -55.05 13.68
N LEU A 1130 -25.91 -54.90 14.74
CA LEU A 1130 -26.23 -55.43 16.08
C LEU A 1130 -27.47 -54.76 16.69
N SER A 1131 -27.68 -53.46 16.45
CA SER A 1131 -28.89 -52.73 16.91
C SER A 1131 -30.16 -53.15 16.15
N ALA A 1132 -30.05 -53.39 14.84
CA ALA A 1132 -31.13 -53.92 14.01
C ALA A 1132 -31.44 -55.38 14.36
N TYR A 1133 -30.42 -56.20 14.61
CA TYR A 1133 -30.52 -57.60 15.04
C TYR A 1133 -31.41 -57.75 16.28
N GLY A 1134 -31.18 -56.91 17.30
CA GLY A 1134 -31.94 -56.95 18.57
C GLY A 1134 -33.39 -56.49 18.46
N SER A 1135 -33.68 -55.47 17.65
CA SER A 1135 -35.04 -54.93 17.49
C SER A 1135 -35.90 -55.76 16.53
N LEU A 1136 -35.31 -56.21 15.41
CA LEU A 1136 -35.99 -56.99 14.38
C LEU A 1136 -36.37 -58.41 14.87
N SER A 1137 -35.55 -59.03 15.71
CA SER A 1137 -35.77 -60.40 16.21
C SER A 1137 -37.03 -60.48 17.06
N ILE A 1138 -37.21 -59.53 17.98
CA ILE A 1138 -38.41 -59.47 18.83
C ILE A 1138 -39.66 -59.20 17.97
N ALA A 1139 -39.60 -58.26 17.03
CA ALA A 1139 -40.74 -57.93 16.16
C ALA A 1139 -41.20 -59.13 15.30
N VAL A 1140 -40.27 -59.80 14.62
CA VAL A 1140 -40.58 -60.96 13.76
C VAL A 1140 -41.09 -62.14 14.61
N TYR A 1141 -40.59 -62.33 15.84
CA TYR A 1141 -41.04 -63.40 16.75
C TYR A 1141 -42.54 -63.30 17.10
N PHE A 1142 -43.05 -62.10 17.35
CA PHE A 1142 -44.47 -61.89 17.65
C PHE A 1142 -45.39 -61.94 16.42
N ILE A 1143 -44.89 -61.54 15.24
CA ILE A 1143 -45.70 -61.42 14.02
C ILE A 1143 -45.87 -62.77 13.30
N VAL A 1144 -44.85 -63.64 13.30
CA VAL A 1144 -44.86 -64.93 12.57
C VAL A 1144 -46.04 -65.85 12.94
N PRO A 1145 -46.41 -66.06 14.22
CA PRO A 1145 -47.57 -66.87 14.58
C PRO A 1145 -48.91 -66.34 14.03
N TYR A 1146 -49.04 -65.01 13.90
CA TYR A 1146 -50.20 -64.37 13.30
C TYR A 1146 -50.19 -64.48 11.77
N LEU A 1147 -49.06 -64.18 11.12
CA LEU A 1147 -48.91 -64.33 9.67
C LEU A 1147 -49.23 -65.75 9.19
N VAL A 1148 -48.67 -66.78 9.84
CA VAL A 1148 -48.91 -68.17 9.43
C VAL A 1148 -50.36 -68.61 9.70
N LYS A 1149 -51.03 -68.08 10.74
CA LYS A 1149 -52.49 -68.26 10.91
C LYS A 1149 -53.29 -67.59 9.80
N LEU A 1150 -52.91 -66.38 9.40
CA LEU A 1150 -53.53 -65.62 8.31
C LEU A 1150 -53.37 -66.34 6.97
N ILE A 1151 -52.15 -66.81 6.65
CA ILE A 1151 -51.82 -67.59 5.45
C ILE A 1151 -52.59 -68.93 5.44
N LYS A 1152 -52.66 -69.66 6.56
CA LYS A 1152 -53.54 -70.86 6.66
C LYS A 1152 -55.00 -70.50 6.38
N LYS A 1153 -55.52 -69.39 6.93
CA LYS A 1153 -56.91 -68.96 6.71
C LYS A 1153 -57.17 -68.59 5.25
N PHE A 1154 -56.20 -67.95 4.59
CA PHE A 1154 -56.26 -67.58 3.16
C PHE A 1154 -56.20 -68.81 2.25
N LEU A 1155 -55.31 -69.77 2.53
CA LEU A 1155 -55.21 -71.04 1.80
C LEU A 1155 -56.46 -71.94 1.98
N ILE A 1156 -57.13 -71.85 3.14
CA ILE A 1156 -58.41 -72.53 3.37
C ILE A 1156 -59.54 -71.87 2.57
N CYS A 1157 -59.59 -70.53 2.49
CA CYS A 1157 -60.52 -69.84 1.57
C CYS A 1157 -60.30 -70.27 0.12
N PHE A 1158 -59.05 -70.31 -0.36
CA PHE A 1158 -58.74 -70.64 -1.75
C PHE A 1158 -59.11 -72.09 -2.13
N ARG A 1159 -59.12 -73.01 -1.17
CA ARG A 1159 -59.56 -74.41 -1.38
C ARG A 1159 -61.06 -74.57 -1.52
N ILE A 1160 -61.87 -73.66 -0.96
CA ILE A 1160 -63.34 -73.72 -1.07
C ILE A 1160 -63.79 -73.19 -2.44
N THR A 1161 -63.06 -72.27 -3.05
CA THR A 1161 -63.29 -71.76 -4.42
C THR A 1161 -62.81 -72.68 -5.55
N GLN A 1162 -62.37 -73.92 -5.27
CA GLN A 1162 -62.07 -74.95 -6.28
C GLN A 1162 -62.94 -76.22 -6.15
N GLN A 1163 -64.04 -76.15 -5.40
CA GLN A 1163 -65.09 -77.18 -5.38
C GLN A 1163 -66.49 -76.58 -5.61
N GLN A 1164 -66.59 -75.74 -6.64
CA GLN A 1164 -67.81 -75.48 -7.43
C GLN A 1164 -67.46 -75.56 -8.91
#